data_AF-A0ABD2YHP1-F1
#
_entry.id   AF-A0ABD2YHP1-F1
#
_cell.length_a   1.000
_cell.length_b   1.000
_cell.length_c   1.000
_cell.angle_alpha   90.00
_cell.angle_beta   90.00
_cell.angle_gamma   90.00
#
_symmetry.space_group_name_H-M   'P 1'
#
loop_
_entity.id
_entity.type
_entity.pdbx_description
1 polymer ?
#
loop_
_entity_poly.entity_id
_entity_poly.type
_entity_poly.pdbx_seq_one_letter_code
_entity_poly.pdbx_strand_id
1 'polypeptide(L)'
;MASSPIQSTIAGESDDMDSLFEGMVVFTPPHMDSNFICDDERHQPQPQDEGKQSSSDAASADSLSASSSSVPLDENLFSDLNLIIATTPEELDHPPSPSSSTLVSHSQPQTSTRKKRRAAGLRIGYGRDRDGSPPHLQVPNSNHHSHSPKSPPVVAAPEEKNYHTFSTAKDTANHHTPEQNVQVQGEQPVVSTTGRTIESRFEEIKALVTEKLNGARSAVSSVSATRKESITKRRKATQQLSQASTKYSQLEKQLEDACEAEDFEKAERLSQSLAPAEKERELLVAVLLDAEDECDAVDSKMLEALDCQIQAEEESASLLHSFALDASNNADLVLENAEAVSLRAMEELLSSTEVVELKKLELEIESQLINETRLALNTSIEHLVEDDHRERDILYKKRETLLEDLEKLLALVKEKEAEIAENNFNIGTVEKRIAGVVSNFEEVHSGLGEKHNNLQLDLHQLDLEYKLLGNRKKQIDDDHRQEEARGSKMREISRISADEANMHQDVVMLRKSLVHLIQKFMEDKMRLSKTEQQLSKDVNMLRLGISAARASLQELSSSKSSIQQEAESFKQRLFFIDKRVPELEAEKKVAATTRNFKEAARIATESKTLCVEREGLRIKMEDATLQLQTLEEQICSIVNGLEHTESQVLMKEKELGMARLQRLTLIAEAATAERYAALELGDVEEADTLLAEADAAAGEARKLQPLYSFKDEDFGSLPKHFVPMELVSNLGGKQLAELVASTHAAS
;
A
#
# COMPACT_ATOMS: atom_id res chain seq x y z
N MET A 1 29.31 -41.28 -42.28
CA MET A 1 28.72 -39.98 -41.89
C MET A 1 28.96 -39.87 -40.38
N ALA A 2 30.18 -39.60 -39.90
CA ALA A 2 31.17 -38.58 -40.33
C ALA A 2 30.60 -37.17 -40.08
N SER A 3 31.08 -36.34 -39.16
CA SER A 3 32.44 -36.13 -38.56
C SER A 3 33.40 -35.32 -39.45
N SER A 4 34.18 -34.45 -38.79
CA SER A 4 35.08 -33.38 -39.30
C SER A 4 36.13 -33.85 -40.33
N PRO A 5 36.74 -32.97 -41.17
CA PRO A 5 37.50 -31.75 -40.78
C PRO A 5 37.18 -30.50 -41.66
N ILE A 6 37.95 -29.39 -41.72
CA ILE A 6 39.26 -29.16 -42.40
C ILE A 6 39.96 -27.89 -41.85
N GLN A 7 41.29 -27.77 -42.09
CA GLN A 7 42.23 -26.72 -41.64
C GLN A 7 43.25 -26.40 -42.76
N SER A 8 43.91 -25.22 -42.75
CA SER A 8 45.20 -24.89 -43.45
C SER A 8 45.14 -24.66 -45.00
N THR A 9 46.02 -23.91 -45.72
CA THR A 9 46.78 -22.64 -45.44
C THR A 9 46.76 -21.71 -46.70
N ILE A 10 47.78 -21.18 -47.43
CA ILE A 10 49.27 -21.17 -47.47
C ILE A 10 49.77 -19.86 -48.19
N ALA A 11 50.79 -19.17 -47.64
CA ALA A 11 51.72 -18.15 -48.25
C ALA A 11 51.18 -16.85 -48.93
N GLY A 12 51.93 -15.73 -48.99
CA GLY A 12 53.25 -15.40 -48.39
C GLY A 12 53.90 -14.11 -48.95
N GLU A 13 55.00 -13.65 -48.31
CA GLU A 13 56.03 -12.66 -48.77
C GLU A 13 55.56 -11.19 -49.03
N SER A 14 56.32 -10.10 -48.79
CA SER A 14 57.75 -9.88 -48.47
C SER A 14 58.00 -8.53 -47.72
N ASP A 15 59.11 -8.42 -46.97
CA ASP A 15 60.16 -7.36 -46.91
C ASP A 15 59.78 -5.83 -46.91
N ASP A 16 60.45 -4.88 -46.22
CA ASP A 16 61.58 -4.90 -45.27
C ASP A 16 61.71 -3.54 -44.50
N MET A 17 62.71 -3.44 -43.60
CA MET A 17 63.21 -2.21 -42.90
C MET A 17 62.32 -1.61 -41.78
N ASP A 18 62.85 -1.12 -40.65
CA ASP A 18 64.26 -1.08 -40.18
C ASP A 18 64.34 -1.18 -38.64
N SER A 19 65.50 -1.58 -38.10
CA SER A 19 65.68 -1.88 -36.67
C SER A 19 66.48 -0.80 -35.92
N LEU A 20 65.98 -0.35 -34.77
CA LEU A 20 66.77 0.42 -33.81
C LEU A 20 66.25 0.34 -32.36
N PHE A 21 66.51 -0.77 -31.67
CA PHE A 21 66.92 -0.79 -30.25
C PHE A 21 67.41 -2.20 -29.86
N GLU A 22 68.71 -2.41 -30.00
CA GLU A 22 69.40 -3.66 -29.67
C GLU A 22 70.12 -3.57 -28.32
N GLY A 23 70.14 -4.65 -27.53
CA GLY A 23 71.18 -4.83 -26.50
C GLY A 23 70.76 -5.44 -25.16
N MET A 24 70.99 -6.75 -25.03
CA MET A 24 71.40 -7.47 -23.80
C MET A 24 70.43 -7.62 -22.61
N VAL A 25 70.44 -8.74 -21.86
CA VAL A 25 70.62 -10.17 -22.21
C VAL A 25 70.09 -11.05 -21.04
N VAL A 26 69.71 -12.29 -21.33
CA VAL A 26 69.03 -13.21 -20.37
C VAL A 26 70.01 -14.08 -19.57
N PHE A 27 69.69 -14.39 -18.31
CA PHE A 27 70.14 -15.63 -17.64
C PHE A 27 69.11 -16.25 -16.69
N THR A 28 68.63 -17.44 -17.09
CA THR A 28 68.03 -18.55 -16.32
C THR A 28 68.52 -19.83 -17.02
N PRO A 29 68.74 -21.01 -16.36
CA PRO A 29 67.77 -21.78 -15.55
C PRO A 29 68.52 -22.51 -14.36
N PRO A 30 68.20 -23.72 -13.83
CA PRO A 30 67.03 -24.63 -14.01
C PRO A 30 66.41 -25.33 -12.76
N HIS A 31 65.20 -25.84 -12.99
CA HIS A 31 64.51 -27.04 -12.47
C HIS A 31 65.03 -27.95 -11.31
N MET A 32 64.08 -28.25 -10.41
CA MET A 32 63.58 -29.59 -9.97
C MET A 32 64.14 -30.35 -8.74
N ASP A 33 63.20 -31.11 -8.14
CA ASP A 33 63.27 -32.32 -7.31
C ASP A 33 63.92 -32.34 -5.91
N SER A 34 63.07 -32.04 -4.91
CA SER A 34 62.68 -32.92 -3.77
C SER A 34 63.69 -33.47 -2.73
N ASN A 35 63.14 -33.61 -1.51
CA ASN A 35 63.35 -34.66 -0.49
C ASN A 35 64.31 -34.46 0.72
N PHE A 36 63.72 -34.72 1.91
CA PHE A 36 64.25 -35.19 3.21
C PHE A 36 64.82 -34.23 4.29
N ILE A 37 63.96 -33.99 5.31
CA ILE A 37 64.14 -34.27 6.78
C ILE A 37 65.05 -33.36 7.69
N CYS A 38 64.38 -32.71 8.67
CA CYS A 38 64.72 -32.44 10.11
C CYS A 38 66.05 -31.74 10.55
N ASP A 39 66.13 -30.96 11.65
CA ASP A 39 65.14 -30.47 12.66
C ASP A 39 65.68 -29.28 13.53
N ASP A 40 64.81 -28.70 14.39
CA ASP A 40 65.04 -27.70 15.49
C ASP A 40 65.54 -26.27 15.08
N GLU A 41 65.29 -25.15 15.80
CA GLU A 41 64.49 -24.80 17.00
C GLU A 41 63.48 -23.66 16.61
N ARG A 42 62.26 -23.44 17.13
CA ARG A 42 61.55 -23.58 18.43
C ARG A 42 61.53 -22.35 19.37
N HIS A 43 60.47 -21.54 19.25
CA HIS A 43 59.86 -20.62 20.24
C HIS A 43 58.33 -20.53 19.95
N GLN A 44 57.40 -20.21 20.87
CA GLN A 44 57.26 -20.43 22.33
C GLN A 44 55.77 -20.17 22.71
N PRO A 45 55.14 -20.85 23.71
CA PRO A 45 53.69 -20.72 23.99
C PRO A 45 53.29 -19.90 25.25
N GLN A 46 51.98 -19.62 25.34
CA GLN A 46 51.18 -19.05 26.45
C GLN A 46 50.70 -20.13 27.47
N PRO A 47 49.89 -19.85 28.55
CA PRO A 47 49.61 -18.62 29.34
C PRO A 47 49.61 -18.89 30.90
N GLN A 48 48.79 -18.13 31.68
CA GLN A 48 48.41 -18.26 33.13
C GLN A 48 49.32 -17.57 34.19
N ASP A 49 48.83 -17.04 35.34
CA ASP A 49 47.51 -16.47 35.75
C ASP A 49 47.67 -15.71 37.11
N GLU A 50 46.59 -15.11 37.63
CA GLU A 50 46.34 -14.54 38.99
C GLU A 50 47.18 -13.32 39.47
N GLY A 51 46.49 -12.23 39.84
CA GLY A 51 47.08 -11.00 40.41
C GLY A 51 46.59 -10.65 41.83
N LYS A 52 46.95 -9.46 42.36
CA LYS A 52 46.32 -8.89 43.58
C LYS A 52 46.60 -7.41 43.87
N GLN A 53 45.50 -6.65 44.11
CA GLN A 53 45.29 -5.60 45.13
C GLN A 53 46.08 -4.26 45.14
N SER A 54 45.41 -3.24 45.71
CA SER A 54 45.87 -1.90 46.17
C SER A 54 46.30 -0.88 45.11
N SER A 55 46.06 0.44 45.27
CA SER A 55 45.24 1.18 46.27
C SER A 55 44.75 2.53 45.72
N SER A 56 44.01 3.28 46.54
CA SER A 56 43.22 4.46 46.15
C SER A 56 43.97 5.82 46.19
N ASP A 57 43.28 6.81 45.61
CA ASP A 57 43.21 8.24 45.99
C ASP A 57 44.35 9.25 45.69
N ALA A 58 43.92 10.28 44.95
CA ALA A 58 44.01 11.71 45.27
C ALA A 58 45.35 12.49 45.17
N ALA A 59 45.38 13.31 44.10
CA ALA A 59 45.49 14.77 44.14
C ALA A 59 46.87 15.49 44.19
N SER A 60 46.84 16.71 43.64
CA SER A 60 47.70 17.86 43.93
C SER A 60 49.16 17.89 43.42
N ALA A 61 49.29 18.45 42.21
CA ALA A 61 49.95 19.73 41.95
C ALA A 61 51.49 19.93 42.05
N ASP A 62 51.99 20.52 40.95
CA ASP A 62 52.94 21.66 40.88
C ASP A 62 54.44 21.43 40.60
N SER A 63 54.96 22.38 39.81
CA SER A 63 56.32 22.96 39.78
C SER A 63 57.57 22.24 39.22
N LEU A 64 57.87 22.60 37.96
CA LEU A 64 59.08 23.32 37.50
C LEU A 64 60.47 22.62 37.31
N SER A 65 61.16 23.10 36.27
CA SER A 65 62.62 23.05 35.94
C SER A 65 63.27 21.67 35.68
N ALA A 66 63.78 21.35 34.48
CA ALA A 66 64.94 21.90 33.72
C ALA A 66 66.30 21.28 34.14
N SER A 67 67.31 21.03 33.30
CA SER A 67 67.55 21.27 31.84
C SER A 67 68.36 20.09 31.23
N SER A 68 69.11 20.08 30.11
CA SER A 68 69.58 21.06 29.09
C SER A 68 70.26 20.34 27.89
N SER A 69 70.36 21.02 26.73
CA SER A 69 71.20 20.72 25.54
C SER A 69 70.85 19.46 24.70
N SER A 70 71.06 19.42 23.36
CA SER A 70 71.82 20.32 22.46
C SER A 70 71.10 20.66 21.13
N VAL A 71 71.61 21.68 20.43
CA VAL A 71 71.14 22.31 19.16
C VAL A 71 72.16 22.05 18.01
N PRO A 72 72.03 22.58 16.76
CA PRO A 72 70.88 23.15 16.02
C PRO A 72 70.73 22.64 14.56
N LEU A 73 69.64 23.00 13.87
CA LEU A 73 69.62 23.89 12.68
C LEU A 73 68.25 23.83 11.96
N ASP A 74 67.60 24.99 11.85
CA ASP A 74 66.49 25.28 10.92
C ASP A 74 66.53 26.78 10.62
N GLU A 75 66.31 27.18 9.36
CA GLU A 75 66.51 28.54 8.86
C GLU A 75 65.24 29.10 8.20
N ASN A 76 64.42 29.80 8.99
CA ASN A 76 63.34 30.65 8.48
C ASN A 76 63.76 32.13 8.63
N LEU A 77 64.09 32.76 7.49
CA LEU A 77 64.55 34.13 7.42
C LEU A 77 63.39 35.13 7.20
N PHE A 78 63.64 36.40 7.48
CA PHE A 78 62.75 37.57 7.30
C PHE A 78 61.65 37.81 8.34
N SER A 79 62.04 38.56 9.37
CA SER A 79 61.22 39.58 10.05
C SER A 79 62.14 40.71 10.52
N ASP A 80 61.57 41.76 11.13
CA ASP A 80 62.22 42.89 11.85
C ASP A 80 62.59 44.15 11.03
N LEU A 81 62.41 45.40 11.53
CA LEU A 81 61.75 45.87 12.77
C LEU A 81 61.12 47.28 12.60
N ASN A 82 60.44 47.74 13.67
CA ASN A 82 59.72 49.02 13.80
C ASN A 82 60.52 50.18 14.45
N LEU A 83 59.90 51.36 14.43
CA LEU A 83 60.33 52.64 15.00
C LEU A 83 60.75 52.64 16.49
N ILE A 84 61.57 53.65 16.86
CA ILE A 84 61.71 54.19 18.22
C ILE A 84 61.58 55.73 18.17
N ILE A 85 60.97 56.36 19.19
CA ILE A 85 60.82 57.82 19.34
C ILE A 85 61.26 58.26 20.75
N ALA A 86 62.00 59.38 20.83
CA ALA A 86 62.20 60.19 22.05
C ALA A 86 62.50 61.66 21.66
N THR A 87 62.26 62.63 22.55
CA THR A 87 62.02 64.04 22.18
C THR A 87 62.73 65.10 23.05
N THR A 88 63.38 66.11 22.42
CA THR A 88 63.44 67.58 22.74
C THR A 88 63.81 68.06 24.17
N PRO A 89 64.09 69.37 24.46
CA PRO A 89 64.08 70.61 23.63
C PRO A 89 65.46 71.35 23.65
N GLU A 90 65.68 72.66 23.37
CA GLU A 90 64.85 73.82 22.91
C GLU A 90 65.58 74.55 21.73
N GLU A 91 65.93 75.84 21.59
CA GLU A 91 65.84 77.11 22.38
C GLU A 91 65.69 78.35 21.44
N LEU A 92 66.31 79.52 21.73
CA LEU A 92 65.97 80.87 21.21
C LEU A 92 67.26 81.68 20.82
N ASP A 93 67.29 82.83 20.12
CA ASP A 93 66.25 83.76 19.61
C ASP A 93 66.71 84.63 18.36
N HIS A 94 65.82 85.53 17.89
CA HIS A 94 65.79 86.47 16.72
C HIS A 94 66.76 87.71 16.76
N PRO A 95 66.74 88.79 15.90
CA PRO A 95 65.80 89.29 14.83
C PRO A 95 66.48 89.77 13.49
N PRO A 96 65.91 90.56 12.51
CA PRO A 96 64.62 91.30 12.41
C PRO A 96 63.82 91.22 11.06
N SER A 97 62.87 92.17 10.84
CA SER A 97 61.81 92.33 9.79
C SER A 97 62.27 93.00 8.45
N PRO A 98 61.40 93.53 7.52
CA PRO A 98 59.94 93.39 7.25
C PRO A 98 59.52 93.26 5.73
N SER A 99 58.22 93.09 5.38
CA SER A 99 57.44 93.78 4.28
C SER A 99 56.29 92.95 3.64
N SER A 100 55.27 93.62 3.04
CA SER A 100 54.07 93.05 2.35
C SER A 100 53.43 94.12 1.40
N SER A 101 52.30 93.98 0.66
CA SER A 101 51.21 92.98 0.60
C SER A 101 50.36 93.04 -0.71
N THR A 102 49.92 91.87 -1.20
CA THR A 102 48.53 91.47 -1.63
C THR A 102 47.55 92.41 -2.37
N LEU A 103 46.83 91.84 -3.36
CA LEU A 103 45.38 92.07 -3.66
C LEU A 103 44.70 90.68 -3.90
N VAL A 104 43.40 90.32 -3.75
CA VAL A 104 42.00 90.88 -3.74
C VAL A 104 41.44 91.31 -5.13
N SER A 105 40.19 91.03 -5.57
CA SER A 105 38.91 90.67 -4.88
C SER A 105 37.83 89.95 -5.74
N HIS A 106 36.87 89.27 -5.07
CA HIS A 106 35.40 89.06 -5.32
C HIS A 106 34.91 87.61 -5.04
N SER A 107 33.68 87.28 -4.58
CA SER A 107 32.70 87.95 -3.67
C SER A 107 31.46 87.07 -3.35
N GLN A 108 31.08 86.92 -2.05
CA GLN A 108 29.71 86.58 -1.54
C GLN A 108 29.10 85.17 -1.87
N PRO A 109 27.94 84.74 -1.29
CA PRO A 109 27.69 84.61 0.17
C PRO A 109 26.88 83.35 0.67
N GLN A 110 26.97 83.06 1.97
CA GLN A 110 25.91 82.58 2.91
C GLN A 110 25.13 81.22 2.77
N THR A 111 25.40 80.33 3.74
CA THR A 111 24.45 79.64 4.68
C THR A 111 23.56 78.41 4.33
N SER A 112 23.56 77.46 5.29
CA SER A 112 22.41 76.69 5.86
C SER A 112 21.94 75.32 5.30
N THR A 113 22.41 74.26 5.99
CA THR A 113 21.72 73.09 6.61
C THR A 113 20.52 72.31 5.97
N ARG A 114 20.53 70.99 6.29
CA ARG A 114 19.40 70.04 6.57
C ARG A 114 18.76 69.15 5.47
N LYS A 115 18.88 67.83 5.72
CA LYS A 115 17.87 66.74 5.69
C LYS A 115 17.25 66.22 4.36
N LYS A 116 17.61 64.96 4.06
CA LYS A 116 16.75 63.74 4.09
C LYS A 116 15.55 63.60 3.10
N ARG A 117 15.56 62.45 2.38
CA ARG A 117 14.44 61.58 1.90
C ARG A 117 13.79 61.80 0.50
N ARG A 118 13.91 60.73 -0.31
CA ARG A 118 12.90 60.05 -1.17
C ARG A 118 12.25 60.73 -2.41
N ALA A 119 12.49 60.07 -3.55
CA ALA A 119 11.51 59.46 -4.48
C ALA A 119 10.91 60.22 -5.69
N ALA A 120 11.15 59.60 -6.87
CA ALA A 120 10.24 59.34 -7.99
C ALA A 120 9.63 60.48 -8.86
N GLY A 121 9.84 60.38 -10.19
CA GLY A 121 8.74 60.49 -11.17
C GLY A 121 8.98 61.28 -12.46
N LEU A 122 8.48 60.72 -13.58
CA LEU A 122 8.14 61.37 -14.88
C LEU A 122 9.30 61.92 -15.76
N ARG A 123 9.12 62.24 -17.07
CA ARG A 123 8.47 61.59 -18.27
C ARG A 123 8.62 62.55 -19.49
N ILE A 124 8.28 62.10 -20.73
CA ILE A 124 8.18 62.90 -22.01
C ILE A 124 9.57 63.24 -22.62
N GLY A 125 9.87 63.34 -23.94
CA GLY A 125 9.13 63.21 -25.23
C GLY A 125 9.42 64.41 -26.18
N TYR A 126 9.44 64.38 -27.53
CA TYR A 126 9.14 63.38 -28.58
C TYR A 126 9.79 63.77 -29.95
N GLY A 127 9.98 62.82 -30.90
CA GLY A 127 10.13 63.06 -32.37
C GLY A 127 11.58 63.08 -32.93
N ARG A 128 11.82 63.03 -34.26
CA ARG A 128 10.95 62.79 -35.44
C ARG A 128 11.80 62.37 -36.67
N ASP A 129 11.15 61.85 -37.73
CA ASP A 129 11.73 61.20 -38.93
C ASP A 129 12.43 62.13 -39.95
N ARG A 130 13.33 61.59 -40.81
CA ARG A 130 13.17 61.49 -42.30
C ARG A 130 14.39 61.00 -43.12
N ASP A 131 14.04 60.34 -44.25
CA ASP A 131 14.67 60.25 -45.60
C ASP A 131 16.15 59.83 -45.85
N GLY A 132 16.38 58.94 -46.85
CA GLY A 132 17.65 58.89 -47.63
C GLY A 132 18.17 57.51 -48.12
N SER A 133 18.07 57.19 -49.42
CA SER A 133 18.74 56.05 -50.13
C SER A 133 18.65 56.25 -51.67
N PRO A 134 19.26 55.42 -52.58
CA PRO A 134 20.28 54.36 -52.44
C PRO A 134 21.70 54.94 -52.75
N PRO A 135 22.63 54.48 -53.65
CA PRO A 135 22.68 53.48 -54.76
C PRO A 135 23.77 52.37 -54.55
N HIS A 136 24.39 51.73 -55.56
CA HIS A 136 23.89 50.70 -56.51
C HIS A 136 25.09 50.03 -57.28
N LEU A 137 24.84 49.00 -58.12
CA LEU A 137 25.79 48.19 -58.95
C LEU A 137 26.67 47.17 -58.16
N GLN A 138 27.06 45.98 -58.67
CA GLN A 138 26.77 45.29 -59.95
C GLN A 138 26.79 43.73 -59.82
N VAL A 139 26.42 43.00 -60.88
CA VAL A 139 26.14 41.52 -60.91
C VAL A 139 27.36 40.67 -61.31
N PRO A 140 27.39 39.35 -61.03
CA PRO A 140 26.85 38.33 -61.97
C PRO A 140 26.19 37.09 -61.26
N ASN A 141 25.94 35.96 -61.95
CA ASN A 141 24.71 35.67 -62.71
C ASN A 141 24.70 34.20 -63.22
N SER A 142 23.72 33.35 -62.85
CA SER A 142 23.45 32.05 -63.53
C SER A 142 22.04 31.47 -63.29
N ASN A 143 21.27 31.35 -64.37
CA ASN A 143 20.37 30.28 -64.86
C ASN A 143 19.88 29.11 -63.93
N HIS A 144 18.72 28.48 -64.12
CA HIS A 144 17.80 28.34 -65.29
C HIS A 144 16.29 28.17 -64.90
N HIS A 145 15.38 28.59 -65.80
CA HIS A 145 13.96 28.18 -66.06
C HIS A 145 12.93 27.99 -64.91
N SER A 146 11.73 28.61 -64.85
CA SER A 146 10.63 28.96 -65.81
C SER A 146 9.69 27.77 -66.16
N HIS A 147 8.34 27.85 -66.19
CA HIS A 147 7.31 28.93 -66.31
C HIS A 147 6.09 28.60 -65.36
N SER A 148 5.18 29.46 -64.87
CA SER A 148 4.36 30.59 -65.41
C SER A 148 3.25 30.16 -66.39
N PRO A 149 2.06 30.84 -66.53
CA PRO A 149 1.67 32.18 -66.00
C PRO A 149 0.16 32.40 -65.59
N LYS A 150 -0.20 33.68 -65.33
CA LYS A 150 -1.52 34.39 -65.50
C LYS A 150 -2.62 34.38 -64.40
N SER A 151 -2.85 35.60 -63.85
CA SER A 151 -4.15 36.15 -63.41
C SER A 151 -5.00 36.64 -64.61
N PRO A 152 -6.27 37.14 -64.48
CA PRO A 152 -6.53 38.53 -64.03
C PRO A 152 -7.89 38.65 -63.21
N PRO A 153 -8.72 39.75 -63.19
CA PRO A 153 -9.20 40.33 -61.92
C PRO A 153 -10.71 40.74 -61.87
N VAL A 154 -11.08 41.72 -61.00
CA VAL A 154 -12.18 42.73 -61.15
C VAL A 154 -13.58 42.49 -60.51
N VAL A 155 -13.81 43.19 -59.37
CA VAL A 155 -14.94 44.12 -59.03
C VAL A 155 -16.36 43.64 -58.56
N ALA A 156 -16.85 44.38 -57.54
CA ALA A 156 -18.25 44.74 -57.16
C ALA A 156 -19.22 43.78 -56.40
N ALA A 157 -19.48 44.17 -55.14
CA ALA A 157 -20.81 44.61 -54.62
C ALA A 157 -21.93 43.54 -54.39
N PRO A 158 -23.17 43.86 -53.92
CA PRO A 158 -23.74 43.19 -52.74
C PRO A 158 -25.20 42.67 -52.96
N GLU A 159 -26.04 42.71 -51.90
CA GLU A 159 -27.47 42.29 -51.82
C GLU A 159 -27.70 40.76 -51.60
N GLU A 160 -28.73 40.26 -50.88
CA GLU A 160 -29.64 40.85 -49.87
C GLU A 160 -30.40 39.74 -49.06
N LYS A 161 -31.03 40.16 -47.94
CA LYS A 161 -32.27 39.60 -47.29
C LYS A 161 -32.28 38.13 -46.79
N ASN A 162 -32.48 37.89 -45.48
CA ASN A 162 -33.76 37.78 -44.72
C ASN A 162 -34.32 36.33 -44.75
N TYR A 163 -34.80 35.69 -43.68
CA TYR A 163 -35.93 35.98 -42.76
C TYR A 163 -35.51 35.77 -41.27
N HIS A 164 -35.96 36.54 -40.27
CA HIS A 164 -37.25 36.52 -39.54
C HIS A 164 -37.61 35.14 -38.90
N THR A 165 -38.10 35.02 -37.65
CA THR A 165 -38.75 36.02 -36.76
C THR A 165 -38.78 35.63 -35.25
N PHE A 166 -38.78 36.64 -34.35
CA PHE A 166 -39.16 36.79 -32.89
C PHE A 166 -39.50 35.55 -32.01
N SER A 167 -39.16 35.42 -30.69
CA SER A 167 -39.09 36.34 -29.51
C SER A 167 -40.48 36.60 -28.82
N THR A 168 -40.70 36.78 -27.49
CA THR A 168 -39.92 37.54 -26.46
C THR A 168 -40.35 37.29 -24.97
N ALA A 169 -39.37 37.13 -24.04
CA ALA A 169 -39.33 37.48 -22.57
C ALA A 169 -40.28 36.94 -21.44
N LYS A 170 -39.71 36.87 -20.21
CA LYS A 170 -40.32 37.07 -18.84
C LYS A 170 -41.29 35.99 -18.29
N ASP A 171 -41.61 35.86 -16.98
CA ASP A 171 -41.27 36.62 -15.74
C ASP A 171 -41.34 35.73 -14.44
N THR A 172 -40.79 36.20 -13.31
CA THR A 172 -41.08 35.90 -11.86
C THR A 172 -41.31 34.49 -11.24
N ALA A 173 -40.42 34.15 -10.27
CA ALA A 173 -40.67 33.77 -8.85
C ALA A 173 -41.30 32.42 -8.36
N ASN A 174 -40.51 31.74 -7.49
CA ASN A 174 -40.83 30.88 -6.31
C ASN A 174 -41.99 29.84 -6.29
N HIS A 175 -41.63 28.55 -6.06
CA HIS A 175 -41.82 27.90 -4.75
C HIS A 175 -40.94 26.63 -4.56
N HIS A 176 -40.78 26.15 -3.31
CA HIS A 176 -40.04 24.92 -2.96
C HIS A 176 -40.80 23.63 -3.30
N THR A 177 -40.10 22.62 -3.85
CA THR A 177 -39.53 21.47 -3.10
C THR A 177 -38.56 20.66 -3.98
N PRO A 178 -37.47 20.08 -3.45
CA PRO A 178 -36.55 19.25 -4.23
C PRO A 178 -36.93 17.75 -4.14
N GLU A 179 -37.32 17.17 -5.27
CA GLU A 179 -37.16 15.73 -5.50
C GLU A 179 -35.88 15.45 -6.32
N GLN A 180 -35.54 14.16 -6.44
CA GLN A 180 -34.28 13.66 -6.99
C GLN A 180 -33.97 14.19 -8.39
N ASN A 181 -32.68 14.45 -8.65
CA ASN A 181 -32.14 14.23 -9.99
C ASN A 181 -30.72 13.66 -9.93
N VAL A 182 -30.42 12.75 -10.86
CA VAL A 182 -29.08 12.21 -11.10
C VAL A 182 -28.24 13.32 -11.74
N GLN A 183 -27.11 13.66 -11.12
CA GLN A 183 -26.18 14.62 -11.73
C GLN A 183 -24.98 13.89 -12.35
N VAL A 184 -25.06 13.73 -13.67
CA VAL A 184 -23.95 13.27 -14.52
C VAL A 184 -22.79 14.27 -14.43
N GLN A 185 -21.56 13.74 -14.32
CA GLN A 185 -20.26 14.37 -14.57
C GLN A 185 -20.25 15.90 -14.72
N GLY A 186 -20.12 16.60 -13.60
CA GLY A 186 -19.55 17.95 -13.57
C GLY A 186 -18.05 17.86 -13.31
N GLU A 187 -17.25 18.55 -14.12
CA GLU A 187 -15.79 18.59 -13.95
C GLU A 187 -15.42 19.19 -12.59
N GLN A 188 -14.72 18.43 -11.74
CA GLN A 188 -14.10 19.01 -10.55
C GLN A 188 -12.89 19.88 -10.96
N PRO A 189 -12.68 21.04 -10.31
CA PRO A 189 -11.64 21.97 -10.72
C PRO A 189 -10.25 21.37 -10.47
N VAL A 190 -9.33 21.61 -11.41
CA VAL A 190 -7.91 21.31 -11.24
C VAL A 190 -7.32 22.23 -10.18
N VAL A 191 -7.40 21.81 -8.91
CA VAL A 191 -6.71 22.47 -7.80
C VAL A 191 -5.21 22.22 -7.98
N SER A 192 -4.46 23.31 -8.17
CA SER A 192 -3.05 23.30 -8.57
C SER A 192 -2.14 22.54 -7.60
N THR A 193 -1.74 21.32 -7.97
CA THR A 193 -0.95 20.37 -7.16
C THR A 193 0.53 20.72 -7.02
N THR A 194 0.95 21.94 -7.36
CA THR A 194 2.34 22.39 -7.49
C THR A 194 3.02 22.76 -6.16
N GLY A 195 2.70 22.06 -5.06
CA GLY A 195 3.22 22.39 -3.73
C GLY A 195 3.02 21.34 -2.62
N ARG A 196 2.55 20.13 -2.93
CA ARG A 196 2.57 19.01 -1.96
C ARG A 196 3.89 18.25 -2.07
N THR A 197 4.51 17.94 -0.94
CA THR A 197 5.68 17.08 -0.89
C THR A 197 5.24 15.61 -0.95
N ILE A 198 6.16 14.67 -1.21
CA ILE A 198 5.80 13.24 -1.30
C ILE A 198 5.27 12.70 0.04
N GLU A 199 5.81 13.21 1.14
CA GLU A 199 5.46 12.85 2.51
C GLU A 199 4.02 13.28 2.81
N SER A 200 3.61 14.47 2.39
CA SER A 200 2.22 14.92 2.63
C SER A 200 1.20 14.14 1.80
N ARG A 201 1.57 13.61 0.62
CA ARG A 201 0.75 12.64 -0.13
C ARG A 201 0.71 11.26 0.56
N PHE A 202 1.82 10.80 1.13
CA PHE A 202 1.88 9.51 1.84
C PHE A 202 1.00 9.51 3.09
N GLU A 203 1.08 10.56 3.92
CA GLU A 203 0.24 10.70 5.11
C GLU A 203 -1.24 10.89 4.76
N GLU A 204 -1.57 11.60 3.68
CA GLU A 204 -2.93 11.71 3.14
C GLU A 204 -3.50 10.34 2.70
N ILE A 205 -2.67 9.50 2.10
CA ILE A 205 -3.03 8.13 1.72
C ILE A 205 -3.16 7.22 2.94
N LYS A 206 -2.30 7.34 3.95
CA LYS A 206 -2.43 6.60 5.21
C LYS A 206 -3.67 6.99 6.00
N ALA A 207 -4.04 8.27 6.01
CA ALA A 207 -5.31 8.72 6.54
C ALA A 207 -6.49 8.05 5.82
N LEU A 208 -6.49 8.03 4.48
CA LEU A 208 -7.55 7.41 3.69
C LEU A 208 -7.63 5.87 3.85
N VAL A 209 -6.49 5.18 3.93
CA VAL A 209 -6.43 3.74 4.24
C VAL A 209 -7.00 3.45 5.64
N THR A 210 -6.54 4.18 6.65
CA THR A 210 -7.03 3.98 8.03
C THR A 210 -8.51 4.34 8.18
N GLU A 211 -9.01 5.36 7.47
CA GLU A 211 -10.44 5.69 7.41
C GLU A 211 -11.26 4.54 6.80
N LYS A 212 -10.88 4.02 5.62
CA LYS A 212 -11.57 2.88 4.98
C LYS A 212 -11.61 1.64 5.86
N LEU A 213 -10.45 1.25 6.41
CA LEU A 213 -10.33 0.05 7.24
C LEU A 213 -11.12 0.17 8.55
N ASN A 214 -11.13 1.36 9.18
CA ASN A 214 -11.92 1.60 10.38
C ASN A 214 -13.42 1.66 10.08
N GLY A 215 -13.83 2.21 8.93
CA GLY A 215 -15.22 2.17 8.46
C GLY A 215 -15.73 0.73 8.29
N ALA A 216 -14.96 -0.12 7.61
CA ALA A 216 -15.31 -1.53 7.43
C ALA A 216 -15.35 -2.30 8.77
N ARG A 217 -14.34 -2.14 9.63
CA ARG A 217 -14.33 -2.76 10.97
C ARG A 217 -15.51 -2.30 11.84
N SER A 218 -15.94 -1.04 11.73
CA SER A 218 -17.11 -0.51 12.42
C SER A 218 -18.41 -1.16 11.91
N ALA A 219 -18.53 -1.38 10.60
CA ALA A 219 -19.66 -2.11 10.03
C ALA A 219 -19.71 -3.57 10.52
N VAL A 220 -18.59 -4.29 10.48
CA VAL A 220 -18.48 -5.66 11.00
C VAL A 220 -18.78 -5.73 12.49
N SER A 221 -18.28 -4.77 13.29
CA SER A 221 -18.57 -4.67 14.73
C SER A 221 -20.07 -4.45 15.00
N SER A 222 -20.74 -3.65 14.16
CA SER A 222 -22.19 -3.43 14.27
C SER A 222 -22.99 -4.68 13.91
N VAL A 223 -22.54 -5.47 12.92
CA VAL A 223 -23.21 -6.73 12.57
C VAL A 223 -22.98 -7.79 13.65
N SER A 224 -21.74 -7.93 14.16
CA SER A 224 -21.40 -8.77 15.32
C SER A 224 -22.32 -8.50 16.54
N ALA A 225 -22.57 -7.24 16.87
CA ALA A 225 -23.49 -6.88 17.95
C ALA A 225 -24.92 -7.41 17.70
N THR A 226 -25.46 -7.23 16.49
CA THR A 226 -26.78 -7.78 16.12
C THR A 226 -26.80 -9.32 16.04
N ARG A 227 -25.67 -9.95 15.72
CA ARG A 227 -25.48 -11.41 15.73
C ARG A 227 -25.58 -11.96 17.16
N LYS A 228 -24.88 -11.35 18.13
CA LYS A 228 -24.98 -11.71 19.55
C LYS A 228 -26.40 -11.52 20.10
N GLU A 229 -27.11 -10.47 19.70
CA GLU A 229 -28.52 -10.28 20.08
C GLU A 229 -29.44 -11.37 19.50
N SER A 230 -29.29 -11.68 18.21
CA SER A 230 -30.08 -12.73 17.52
C SER A 230 -29.83 -14.12 18.14
N ILE A 231 -28.57 -14.48 18.40
CA ILE A 231 -28.19 -15.72 19.10
C ILE A 231 -28.82 -15.77 20.51
N THR A 232 -28.79 -14.65 21.25
CA THR A 232 -29.42 -14.56 22.58
C THR A 232 -30.94 -14.76 22.51
N LYS A 233 -31.61 -14.22 21.48
CA LYS A 233 -33.04 -14.42 21.22
C LYS A 233 -33.35 -15.89 20.91
N ARG A 234 -32.56 -16.54 20.04
CA ARG A 234 -32.67 -17.98 19.74
C ARG A 234 -32.53 -18.83 21.00
N ARG A 235 -31.47 -18.64 21.79
CA ARG A 235 -31.24 -19.36 23.05
C ARG A 235 -32.42 -19.21 24.03
N LYS A 236 -32.99 -18.01 24.14
CA LYS A 236 -34.18 -17.74 24.96
C LYS A 236 -35.42 -18.49 24.45
N ALA A 237 -35.66 -18.50 23.14
CA ALA A 237 -36.77 -19.25 22.54
C ALA A 237 -36.61 -20.76 22.77
N THR A 238 -35.39 -21.31 22.59
CA THR A 238 -35.07 -22.71 22.90
C THR A 238 -35.34 -23.05 24.36
N GLN A 239 -34.93 -22.18 25.30
CA GLN A 239 -35.18 -22.36 26.73
C GLN A 239 -36.68 -22.39 27.03
N GLN A 240 -37.46 -21.45 26.49
CA GLN A 240 -38.92 -21.40 26.69
C GLN A 240 -39.62 -22.63 26.11
N LEU A 241 -39.25 -23.06 24.89
CA LEU A 241 -39.78 -24.28 24.28
C LEU A 241 -39.43 -25.54 25.10
N SER A 242 -38.23 -25.64 25.65
CA SER A 242 -37.84 -26.77 26.51
C SER A 242 -38.68 -26.85 27.78
N GLN A 243 -38.99 -25.69 28.40
CA GLN A 243 -39.85 -25.61 29.57
C GLN A 243 -41.29 -25.99 29.25
N ALA A 244 -41.87 -25.46 28.17
CA ALA A 244 -43.22 -25.81 27.72
C ALA A 244 -43.34 -27.30 27.36
N SER A 245 -42.36 -27.85 26.64
CA SER A 245 -42.32 -29.28 26.29
C SER A 245 -42.21 -30.18 27.53
N THR A 246 -41.46 -29.75 28.56
CA THR A 246 -41.36 -30.47 29.83
C THR A 246 -42.70 -30.44 30.60
N LYS A 247 -43.38 -29.28 30.68
CA LYS A 247 -44.74 -29.19 31.27
C LYS A 247 -45.72 -30.11 30.53
N TYR A 248 -45.70 -30.05 29.20
CA TYR A 248 -46.60 -30.81 28.34
C TYR A 248 -46.43 -32.32 28.54
N SER A 249 -45.19 -32.83 28.48
CA SER A 249 -44.90 -34.25 28.75
C SER A 249 -45.24 -34.67 30.19
N GLN A 250 -45.11 -33.76 31.17
CA GLN A 250 -45.56 -34.01 32.53
C GLN A 250 -47.10 -34.12 32.65
N LEU A 251 -47.86 -33.36 31.85
CA LEU A 251 -49.32 -33.45 31.78
C LEU A 251 -49.78 -34.72 31.05
N GLU A 252 -49.12 -35.09 29.93
CA GLU A 252 -49.34 -36.38 29.25
C GLU A 252 -49.17 -37.56 30.23
N LYS A 253 -48.06 -37.59 30.97
CA LYS A 253 -47.84 -38.63 31.96
C LYS A 253 -48.88 -38.60 33.09
N GLN A 254 -49.23 -37.43 33.62
CA GLN A 254 -50.24 -37.36 34.69
C GLN A 254 -51.63 -37.83 34.24
N LEU A 255 -51.94 -37.70 32.94
CA LEU A 255 -53.14 -38.20 32.29
C LEU A 255 -53.09 -39.73 32.15
N GLU A 256 -51.96 -40.30 31.72
CA GLU A 256 -51.71 -41.74 31.73
C GLU A 256 -51.86 -42.32 33.15
N ASP A 257 -51.14 -41.76 34.14
CA ASP A 257 -51.23 -42.10 35.57
C ASP A 257 -52.68 -41.96 36.12
N ALA A 258 -53.53 -41.10 35.54
CA ALA A 258 -54.93 -40.93 35.95
C ALA A 258 -55.86 -42.00 35.33
N CYS A 259 -55.62 -42.34 34.07
CA CYS A 259 -56.35 -43.39 33.35
C CYS A 259 -56.05 -44.78 33.95
N GLU A 260 -54.78 -45.07 34.28
CA GLU A 260 -54.41 -46.33 34.98
C GLU A 260 -55.04 -46.44 36.37
N ALA A 261 -55.29 -45.31 37.04
CA ALA A 261 -55.91 -45.26 38.36
C ALA A 261 -57.45 -45.22 38.35
N GLU A 262 -58.09 -45.30 37.17
CA GLU A 262 -59.54 -45.13 36.96
C GLU A 262 -60.10 -43.78 37.50
N ASP A 263 -59.25 -42.76 37.70
CA ASP A 263 -59.64 -41.40 38.12
C ASP A 263 -60.06 -40.58 36.90
N PHE A 264 -61.22 -40.92 36.33
CA PHE A 264 -61.73 -40.31 35.11
C PHE A 264 -62.00 -38.81 35.26
N GLU A 265 -62.32 -38.30 36.46
CA GLU A 265 -62.47 -36.86 36.68
C GLU A 265 -61.12 -36.12 36.60
N LYS A 266 -60.05 -36.71 37.15
CA LYS A 266 -58.68 -36.17 37.01
C LYS A 266 -58.20 -36.28 35.57
N ALA A 267 -58.49 -37.40 34.89
CA ALA A 267 -58.15 -37.59 33.49
C ALA A 267 -58.84 -36.54 32.60
N GLU A 268 -60.14 -36.27 32.78
CA GLU A 268 -60.84 -35.23 32.02
C GLU A 268 -60.23 -33.85 32.29
N ARG A 269 -60.00 -33.48 33.56
CA ARG A 269 -59.38 -32.20 33.94
C ARG A 269 -57.97 -32.04 33.35
N LEU A 270 -57.17 -33.10 33.28
CA LEU A 270 -55.85 -33.08 32.68
C LEU A 270 -55.91 -32.99 31.15
N SER A 271 -56.80 -33.74 30.50
CA SER A 271 -57.06 -33.65 29.05
C SER A 271 -57.47 -32.22 28.64
N GLN A 272 -58.37 -31.58 29.40
CA GLN A 272 -58.74 -30.17 29.20
C GLN A 272 -57.55 -29.20 29.36
N SER A 273 -56.55 -29.53 30.19
CA SER A 273 -55.33 -28.73 30.35
C SER A 273 -54.24 -29.02 29.30
N LEU A 274 -54.35 -30.15 28.58
CA LEU A 274 -53.33 -30.63 27.65
C LEU A 274 -53.37 -29.86 26.32
N ALA A 275 -54.56 -29.60 25.77
CA ALA A 275 -54.75 -28.82 24.55
C ALA A 275 -54.19 -27.37 24.62
N PRO A 276 -54.39 -26.56 25.69
CA PRO A 276 -53.76 -25.25 25.78
C PRO A 276 -52.23 -25.33 26.00
N ALA A 277 -51.72 -26.38 26.66
CA ALA A 277 -50.29 -26.60 26.82
C ALA A 277 -49.62 -27.03 25.50
N GLU A 278 -50.29 -27.83 24.68
CA GLU A 278 -49.87 -28.12 23.30
C GLU A 278 -49.82 -26.84 22.47
N LYS A 279 -50.85 -25.99 22.56
CA LYS A 279 -50.87 -24.71 21.84
C LYS A 279 -49.78 -23.72 22.31
N GLU A 280 -49.42 -23.73 23.59
CA GLU A 280 -48.23 -23.01 24.10
C GLU A 280 -46.95 -23.56 23.46
N ARG A 281 -46.80 -24.89 23.39
CA ARG A 281 -45.67 -25.58 22.74
C ARG A 281 -45.58 -25.26 21.25
N GLU A 282 -46.67 -25.34 20.50
CA GLU A 282 -46.72 -25.01 19.05
C GLU A 282 -46.32 -23.55 18.78
N LEU A 283 -46.84 -22.61 19.56
CA LEU A 283 -46.49 -21.19 19.43
C LEU A 283 -45.00 -20.95 19.73
N LEU A 284 -44.43 -21.66 20.71
CA LEU A 284 -43.00 -21.56 21.03
C LEU A 284 -42.11 -22.27 20.00
N VAL A 285 -42.61 -23.28 19.26
CA VAL A 285 -41.91 -23.82 18.08
C VAL A 285 -41.86 -22.75 16.98
N ALA A 286 -42.96 -22.05 16.69
CA ALA A 286 -42.95 -20.96 15.71
C ALA A 286 -41.98 -19.83 16.10
N VAL A 287 -42.01 -19.38 17.36
CA VAL A 287 -41.09 -18.35 17.87
C VAL A 287 -39.62 -18.79 17.85
N LEU A 288 -39.33 -20.09 17.98
CA LEU A 288 -37.97 -20.61 17.79
C LEU A 288 -37.56 -20.58 16.30
N LEU A 289 -38.44 -21.01 15.39
CA LEU A 289 -38.17 -20.96 13.94
C LEU A 289 -37.95 -19.52 13.46
N ASP A 290 -38.78 -18.57 13.87
CA ASP A 290 -38.60 -17.14 13.58
C ASP A 290 -37.23 -16.63 14.06
N ALA A 291 -36.74 -17.13 15.21
CA ALA A 291 -35.43 -16.76 15.76
C ALA A 291 -34.25 -17.52 15.13
N GLU A 292 -34.46 -18.72 14.56
CA GLU A 292 -33.47 -19.43 13.73
C GLU A 292 -33.32 -18.76 12.36
N ASP A 293 -34.43 -18.38 11.71
CA ASP A 293 -34.43 -17.61 10.45
C ASP A 293 -33.76 -16.23 10.64
N GLU A 294 -34.00 -15.54 11.76
CA GLU A 294 -33.27 -14.32 12.12
C GLU A 294 -31.78 -14.54 12.41
N CYS A 295 -31.36 -15.72 12.87
CA CYS A 295 -29.94 -16.04 13.03
C CYS A 295 -29.28 -16.23 11.66
N ASP A 296 -29.82 -17.10 10.80
CA ASP A 296 -29.26 -17.37 9.47
C ASP A 296 -29.26 -16.10 8.58
N ALA A 297 -30.24 -15.21 8.72
CA ALA A 297 -30.29 -13.91 8.05
C ALA A 297 -29.27 -12.87 8.58
N VAL A 298 -28.77 -13.02 9.81
CA VAL A 298 -27.70 -12.17 10.37
C VAL A 298 -26.31 -12.78 10.13
N ASP A 299 -26.16 -14.09 10.20
CA ASP A 299 -24.95 -14.80 9.72
C ASP A 299 -24.66 -14.45 8.24
N SER A 300 -25.71 -14.36 7.40
CA SER A 300 -25.59 -13.94 6.00
C SER A 300 -25.06 -12.50 5.87
N LYS A 301 -25.54 -11.56 6.69
CA LYS A 301 -25.03 -10.17 6.73
C LYS A 301 -23.61 -10.07 7.29
N MET A 302 -23.21 -11.02 8.14
CA MET A 302 -21.85 -11.09 8.67
C MET A 302 -20.86 -11.52 7.57
N LEU A 303 -21.27 -12.41 6.65
CA LEU A 303 -20.51 -12.67 5.42
C LEU A 303 -20.41 -11.42 4.54
N GLU A 304 -21.53 -10.73 4.25
CA GLU A 304 -21.53 -9.47 3.48
C GLU A 304 -20.60 -8.41 4.10
N ALA A 305 -20.59 -8.29 5.43
CA ALA A 305 -19.71 -7.35 6.14
C ALA A 305 -18.23 -7.76 6.10
N LEU A 306 -17.93 -9.07 6.16
CA LEU A 306 -16.56 -9.59 5.99
C LEU A 306 -16.06 -9.38 4.55
N ASP A 307 -16.90 -9.58 3.53
CA ASP A 307 -16.56 -9.26 2.14
C ASP A 307 -16.34 -7.76 1.93
N CYS A 308 -17.13 -6.89 2.56
CA CYS A 308 -16.86 -5.45 2.58
C CYS A 308 -15.54 -5.09 3.29
N GLN A 309 -15.13 -5.82 4.34
CA GLN A 309 -13.80 -5.63 4.94
C GLN A 309 -12.68 -6.08 4.01
N ILE A 310 -12.85 -7.23 3.34
CA ILE A 310 -11.91 -7.73 2.34
C ILE A 310 -11.77 -6.72 1.18
N GLN A 311 -12.87 -6.17 0.67
CA GLN A 311 -12.84 -5.12 -0.36
C GLN A 311 -12.11 -3.86 0.12
N ALA A 312 -12.36 -3.41 1.36
CA ALA A 312 -11.66 -2.25 1.93
C ALA A 312 -10.14 -2.49 2.06
N GLU A 313 -9.72 -3.73 2.34
CA GLU A 313 -8.32 -4.14 2.39
C GLU A 313 -7.71 -4.25 0.97
N GLU A 314 -8.42 -4.76 -0.03
CA GLU A 314 -8.00 -4.78 -1.45
C GLU A 314 -7.86 -3.38 -2.06
N GLU A 315 -8.82 -2.48 -1.78
CA GLU A 315 -8.73 -1.08 -2.20
C GLU A 315 -7.59 -0.33 -1.50
N SER A 316 -7.27 -0.71 -0.26
CA SER A 316 -6.13 -0.14 0.49
C SER A 316 -4.79 -0.62 -0.08
N ALA A 317 -4.65 -1.93 -0.36
CA ALA A 317 -3.49 -2.48 -1.05
C ALA A 317 -3.29 -1.82 -2.42
N SER A 318 -4.37 -1.68 -3.20
CA SER A 318 -4.34 -1.05 -4.53
C SER A 318 -3.91 0.43 -4.49
N LEU A 319 -4.39 1.18 -3.49
CA LEU A 319 -4.02 2.58 -3.29
C LEU A 319 -2.54 2.74 -2.88
N LEU A 320 -2.06 1.90 -1.95
CA LEU A 320 -0.66 1.90 -1.52
C LEU A 320 0.30 1.45 -2.63
N HIS A 321 -0.06 0.41 -3.40
CA HIS A 321 0.75 -0.08 -4.52
C HIS A 321 0.82 0.93 -5.68
N SER A 322 -0.30 1.56 -6.04
CA SER A 322 -0.30 2.62 -7.08
C SER A 322 0.52 3.83 -6.64
N PHE A 323 0.42 4.24 -5.36
CA PHE A 323 1.29 5.28 -4.81
C PHE A 323 2.76 4.87 -4.73
N ALA A 324 3.08 3.61 -4.42
CA ALA A 324 4.45 3.11 -4.42
C ALA A 324 5.08 3.22 -5.82
N LEU A 325 4.34 2.84 -6.86
CA LEU A 325 4.76 2.95 -8.26
C LEU A 325 4.94 4.42 -8.67
N ASP A 326 3.97 5.28 -8.37
CA ASP A 326 4.08 6.75 -8.51
C ASP A 326 5.35 7.28 -7.85
N ALA A 327 5.61 6.89 -6.60
CA ALA A 327 6.72 7.38 -5.79
C ALA A 327 8.09 6.92 -6.33
N SER A 328 8.21 5.69 -6.86
CA SER A 328 9.45 5.24 -7.53
C SER A 328 9.65 6.01 -8.82
N ASN A 329 8.66 6.02 -9.72
CA ASN A 329 8.77 6.72 -11.01
C ASN A 329 9.15 8.20 -10.83
N ASN A 330 8.59 8.87 -9.83
CA ASN A 330 8.95 10.25 -9.51
C ASN A 330 10.32 10.38 -8.80
N ALA A 331 10.79 9.36 -8.06
CA ALA A 331 12.16 9.34 -7.53
C ALA A 331 13.20 9.22 -8.65
N ASP A 332 12.95 8.33 -9.60
CA ASP A 332 13.84 8.04 -10.72
C ASP A 332 13.92 9.25 -11.66
N LEU A 333 12.79 9.87 -12.03
CA LEU A 333 12.74 11.13 -12.78
C LEU A 333 13.46 12.30 -12.07
N VAL A 334 13.47 12.33 -10.74
CA VAL A 334 14.17 13.38 -9.97
C VAL A 334 15.68 13.17 -10.03
N LEU A 335 16.16 11.92 -9.98
CA LEU A 335 17.57 11.60 -10.11
C LEU A 335 18.06 11.84 -11.55
N GLU A 336 17.36 11.36 -12.57
CA GLU A 336 17.69 11.64 -13.98
C GLU A 336 17.77 13.15 -14.27
N ASN A 337 16.84 13.94 -13.72
CA ASN A 337 16.88 15.40 -13.87
C ASN A 337 18.02 16.05 -13.05
N ALA A 338 18.33 15.55 -11.85
CA ALA A 338 19.45 16.04 -11.03
C ALA A 338 20.81 15.74 -11.69
N GLU A 339 20.97 14.58 -12.32
CA GLU A 339 22.13 14.22 -13.15
C GLU A 339 22.21 15.11 -14.39
N ALA A 340 21.12 15.24 -15.15
CA ALA A 340 21.10 16.03 -16.40
C ALA A 340 21.32 17.54 -16.18
N VAL A 341 20.85 18.09 -15.05
CA VAL A 341 21.11 19.49 -14.66
C VAL A 341 22.54 19.67 -14.16
N SER A 342 23.04 18.75 -13.31
CA SER A 342 24.42 18.80 -12.81
C SER A 342 25.45 18.68 -13.95
N LEU A 343 25.27 17.72 -14.85
CA LEU A 343 26.16 17.48 -15.98
C LEU A 343 26.21 18.70 -16.92
N ARG A 344 25.07 19.31 -17.25
CA ARG A 344 25.02 20.55 -18.06
C ARG A 344 25.69 21.72 -17.34
N ALA A 345 25.44 21.89 -16.04
CA ALA A 345 26.04 22.96 -15.26
C ALA A 345 27.56 22.77 -15.09
N MET A 346 28.05 21.53 -15.08
CA MET A 346 29.49 21.21 -15.13
C MET A 346 30.08 21.46 -16.52
N GLU A 347 29.38 21.16 -17.61
CA GLU A 347 29.82 21.47 -18.98
C GLU A 347 29.95 22.99 -19.20
N GLU A 348 28.96 23.77 -18.74
CA GLU A 348 29.02 25.24 -18.69
C GLU A 348 30.18 25.75 -17.83
N LEU A 349 30.45 25.11 -16.68
CA LEU A 349 31.54 25.49 -15.77
C LEU A 349 32.91 25.16 -16.34
N LEU A 350 33.08 24.01 -17.00
CA LEU A 350 34.31 23.64 -17.73
C LEU A 350 34.58 24.65 -18.84
N SER A 351 33.59 24.91 -19.69
CA SER A 351 33.66 25.93 -20.76
C SER A 351 34.09 27.30 -20.22
N SER A 352 33.53 27.72 -19.08
CA SER A 352 33.90 29.00 -18.45
C SER A 352 35.26 28.97 -17.74
N THR A 353 35.75 27.79 -17.34
CA THR A 353 37.07 27.62 -16.73
C THR A 353 38.16 27.66 -17.79
N GLU A 354 37.97 26.98 -18.93
CA GLU A 354 38.86 27.04 -20.10
C GLU A 354 39.09 28.48 -20.57
N VAL A 355 38.04 29.30 -20.64
CA VAL A 355 38.15 30.74 -20.99
C VAL A 355 38.99 31.51 -19.96
N VAL A 356 38.89 31.19 -18.67
CA VAL A 356 39.68 31.84 -17.61
C VAL A 356 41.13 31.34 -17.61
N GLU A 357 41.39 30.07 -17.92
CA GLU A 357 42.75 29.53 -18.05
C GLU A 357 43.45 30.03 -19.32
N LEU A 358 42.74 30.23 -20.42
CA LEU A 358 43.27 30.87 -21.63
C LEU A 358 43.65 32.34 -21.37
N LYS A 359 42.77 33.14 -20.73
CA LYS A 359 43.10 34.49 -20.25
C LYS A 359 44.31 34.50 -19.31
N LYS A 360 44.42 33.50 -18.41
CA LYS A 360 45.56 33.37 -17.50
C LYS A 360 46.86 33.23 -18.28
N LEU A 361 46.90 32.30 -19.25
CA LEU A 361 48.06 32.04 -20.08
C LEU A 361 48.44 33.27 -20.93
N GLU A 362 47.44 33.97 -21.48
CA GLU A 362 47.61 35.24 -22.21
C GLU A 362 48.26 36.32 -21.33
N LEU A 363 47.70 36.59 -20.14
CA LEU A 363 48.25 37.56 -19.18
C LEU A 363 49.63 37.14 -18.62
N GLU A 364 49.91 35.84 -18.51
CA GLU A 364 51.20 35.33 -18.06
C GLU A 364 52.29 35.51 -19.15
N ILE A 365 51.94 35.36 -20.43
CA ILE A 365 52.81 35.70 -21.58
C ILE A 365 53.02 37.22 -21.67
N GLU A 366 51.97 38.03 -21.54
CA GLU A 366 52.10 39.50 -21.52
C GLU A 366 52.95 39.98 -20.34
N SER A 367 52.80 39.37 -19.16
CA SER A 367 53.64 39.65 -17.98
C SER A 367 55.12 39.38 -18.27
N GLN A 368 55.45 38.23 -18.88
CA GLN A 368 56.82 37.90 -19.24
C GLN A 368 57.39 38.93 -20.24
N LEU A 369 56.66 39.24 -21.31
CA LEU A 369 57.08 40.22 -22.32
C LEU A 369 57.24 41.64 -21.75
N ILE A 370 56.36 42.08 -20.86
CA ILE A 370 56.45 43.38 -20.17
C ILE A 370 57.68 43.41 -19.24
N ASN A 371 57.98 42.32 -18.53
CA ASN A 371 59.13 42.27 -17.64
C ASN A 371 60.46 42.15 -18.41
N GLU A 372 60.52 41.40 -19.51
CA GLU A 372 61.66 41.35 -20.42
C GLU A 372 61.93 42.72 -21.06
N THR A 373 60.90 43.42 -21.53
CA THR A 373 61.06 44.76 -22.12
C THR A 373 61.46 45.81 -21.07
N ARG A 374 60.99 45.72 -19.82
CA ARG A 374 61.51 46.54 -18.70
C ARG A 374 62.99 46.29 -18.44
N LEU A 375 63.41 45.02 -18.38
CA LEU A 375 64.80 44.63 -18.12
C LEU A 375 65.73 45.08 -19.26
N ALA A 376 65.32 44.86 -20.52
CA ALA A 376 66.05 45.30 -21.69
C ALA A 376 66.14 46.83 -21.79
N LEU A 377 65.07 47.55 -21.43
CA LEU A 377 65.07 49.01 -21.40
C LEU A 377 66.06 49.55 -20.34
N ASN A 378 66.04 49.03 -19.11
CA ASN A 378 67.02 49.42 -18.08
C ASN A 378 68.45 49.15 -18.54
N THR A 379 68.72 47.94 -19.06
CA THR A 379 70.06 47.56 -19.55
C THR A 379 70.52 48.46 -20.70
N SER A 380 69.60 48.87 -21.58
CA SER A 380 69.89 49.81 -22.68
C SER A 380 70.15 51.23 -22.18
N ILE A 381 69.42 51.70 -21.17
CA ILE A 381 69.64 53.02 -20.55
C ILE A 381 71.01 53.05 -19.87
N GLU A 382 71.33 52.03 -19.07
CA GLU A 382 72.63 51.87 -18.40
C GLU A 382 73.78 51.90 -19.41
N HIS A 383 73.73 51.10 -20.48
CA HIS A 383 74.77 51.09 -21.51
C HIS A 383 74.89 52.44 -22.24
N LEU A 384 73.80 53.18 -22.45
CA LEU A 384 73.84 54.47 -23.15
C LEU A 384 74.40 55.62 -22.29
N VAL A 385 74.26 55.58 -20.96
CA VAL A 385 74.84 56.60 -20.05
C VAL A 385 76.24 56.25 -19.55
N GLU A 386 76.66 54.99 -19.66
CA GLU A 386 77.95 54.49 -19.17
C GLU A 386 79.16 55.20 -19.82
N ASP A 387 79.11 55.56 -21.11
CA ASP A 387 80.22 56.33 -21.74
C ASP A 387 80.26 57.80 -21.28
N ASP A 388 79.12 58.48 -21.14
CA ASP A 388 79.04 59.83 -20.55
C ASP A 388 79.51 59.80 -19.06
N HIS A 389 79.25 58.71 -18.32
CA HIS A 389 79.78 58.49 -16.96
C HIS A 389 81.31 58.27 -16.94
N ARG A 390 81.85 57.49 -17.88
CA ARG A 390 83.30 57.30 -18.01
C ARG A 390 84.01 58.60 -18.41
N GLU A 391 83.44 59.41 -19.30
CA GLU A 391 83.98 60.74 -19.63
C GLU A 391 83.97 61.67 -18.41
N ARG A 392 82.85 61.74 -17.67
CA ARG A 392 82.73 62.50 -16.42
C ARG A 392 83.85 62.17 -15.42
N ASP A 393 84.13 60.89 -15.20
CA ASP A 393 85.10 60.45 -14.18
C ASP A 393 86.57 60.63 -14.62
N ILE A 394 86.83 60.64 -15.93
CA ILE A 394 88.11 61.07 -16.50
C ILE A 394 88.28 62.59 -16.34
N LEU A 395 87.24 63.37 -16.58
CA LEU A 395 87.26 64.84 -16.40
C LEU A 395 87.45 65.23 -14.92
N TYR A 396 86.87 64.49 -13.97
CA TYR A 396 87.12 64.69 -12.53
C TYR A 396 88.59 64.50 -12.15
N LYS A 397 89.26 63.46 -12.65
CA LYS A 397 90.70 63.23 -12.43
C LYS A 397 91.56 64.30 -13.10
N LYS A 398 91.17 64.75 -14.30
CA LYS A 398 91.85 65.83 -15.02
C LYS A 398 91.73 67.18 -14.29
N ARG A 399 90.57 67.47 -13.68
CA ARG A 399 90.34 68.63 -12.81
C ARG A 399 91.29 68.63 -11.60
N GLU A 400 91.55 67.47 -11.02
CA GLU A 400 92.45 67.31 -9.87
C GLU A 400 93.91 67.63 -10.23
N THR A 401 94.42 67.11 -11.36
CA THR A 401 95.75 67.52 -11.87
C THR A 401 95.83 68.99 -12.26
N LEU A 402 94.74 69.58 -12.77
CA LEU A 402 94.70 71.00 -13.12
C LEU A 402 94.65 71.92 -11.89
N LEU A 403 94.29 71.43 -10.71
CA LEU A 403 94.33 72.18 -9.46
C LEU A 403 95.78 72.45 -8.99
N GLU A 404 96.71 71.53 -9.25
CA GLU A 404 98.15 71.72 -8.97
C GLU A 404 98.82 72.72 -9.94
N ASP A 405 98.28 72.88 -11.15
CA ASP A 405 98.70 73.92 -12.09
C ASP A 405 97.98 75.25 -11.88
N LEU A 406 96.77 75.26 -11.31
CA LEU A 406 95.96 76.47 -11.08
C LEU A 406 96.69 77.52 -10.23
N GLU A 407 97.49 77.10 -9.25
CA GLU A 407 98.30 78.01 -8.42
C GLU A 407 99.37 78.76 -9.26
N LYS A 408 99.91 78.12 -10.30
CA LYS A 408 100.79 78.74 -11.31
C LYS A 408 99.98 79.57 -12.33
N LEU A 409 98.75 79.13 -12.60
CA LEU A 409 97.88 79.66 -13.65
C LEU A 409 97.10 80.92 -13.23
N LEU A 410 97.15 81.35 -11.98
CA LEU A 410 96.53 82.59 -11.47
C LEU A 410 96.91 83.87 -12.24
N ALA A 411 98.04 83.87 -12.96
CA ALA A 411 98.41 84.96 -13.88
C ALA A 411 97.67 84.89 -15.25
N LEU A 412 97.31 83.68 -15.70
CA LEU A 412 96.57 83.39 -16.94
C LEU A 412 95.04 83.29 -16.70
N VAL A 413 94.59 83.32 -15.44
CA VAL A 413 93.17 83.18 -15.07
C VAL A 413 92.26 84.15 -15.83
N LYS A 414 92.69 85.39 -16.09
CA LYS A 414 91.89 86.36 -16.88
C LYS A 414 91.69 86.01 -18.36
N GLU A 415 92.51 85.13 -18.90
CA GLU A 415 92.34 84.58 -20.25
C GLU A 415 91.46 83.32 -20.19
N LYS A 416 91.68 82.47 -19.19
CA LYS A 416 90.85 81.28 -18.95
C LYS A 416 89.44 81.57 -18.40
N GLU A 417 89.15 82.76 -17.86
CA GLU A 417 87.80 83.18 -17.46
C GLU A 417 86.81 83.12 -18.64
N ALA A 418 87.25 83.44 -19.86
CA ALA A 418 86.44 83.29 -21.07
C ALA A 418 86.25 81.80 -21.47
N GLU A 419 87.32 81.00 -21.37
CA GLU A 419 87.31 79.57 -21.69
C GLU A 419 86.53 78.73 -20.65
N ILE A 420 86.41 79.22 -19.41
CA ILE A 420 85.54 78.65 -18.36
C ILE A 420 84.07 78.91 -18.70
N ALA A 421 83.73 80.08 -19.26
CA ALA A 421 82.37 80.33 -19.75
C ALA A 421 82.01 79.38 -20.92
N GLU A 422 82.95 79.12 -21.83
CA GLU A 422 82.80 78.13 -22.91
C GLU A 422 82.68 76.70 -22.39
N ASN A 423 83.52 76.29 -21.43
CA ASN A 423 83.43 74.94 -20.84
C ASN A 423 82.16 74.74 -20.00
N ASN A 424 81.69 75.74 -19.26
CA ASN A 424 80.40 75.68 -18.55
C ASN A 424 79.22 75.61 -19.54
N PHE A 425 79.32 76.28 -20.70
CA PHE A 425 78.35 76.13 -21.79
C PHE A 425 78.36 74.72 -22.39
N ASN A 426 79.54 74.10 -22.53
CA ASN A 426 79.68 72.72 -23.00
C ASN A 426 79.12 71.71 -21.97
N ILE A 427 79.44 71.85 -20.68
CA ILE A 427 78.89 71.02 -19.59
C ILE A 427 77.36 71.12 -19.57
N GLY A 428 76.82 72.36 -19.54
CA GLY A 428 75.38 72.61 -19.61
C GLY A 428 74.72 72.25 -20.96
N THR A 429 75.50 71.78 -21.94
CA THR A 429 75.02 71.16 -23.18
C THR A 429 75.01 69.64 -23.05
N VAL A 430 76.03 69.01 -22.46
CA VAL A 430 76.05 67.57 -22.14
C VAL A 430 74.94 67.21 -21.14
N GLU A 431 74.79 67.98 -20.06
CA GLU A 431 73.71 67.79 -19.08
C GLU A 431 72.32 67.90 -19.73
N LYS A 432 72.15 68.76 -20.74
CA LYS A 432 70.92 68.84 -21.55
C LYS A 432 70.74 67.65 -22.49
N ARG A 433 71.81 67.01 -22.99
CA ARG A 433 71.69 65.73 -23.71
C ARG A 433 71.20 64.64 -22.77
N ILE A 434 71.83 64.49 -21.60
CA ILE A 434 71.47 63.49 -20.60
C ILE A 434 70.02 63.69 -20.14
N ALA A 435 69.64 64.91 -19.76
CA ALA A 435 68.26 65.24 -19.39
C ALA A 435 67.28 65.03 -20.55
N GLY A 436 67.67 65.30 -21.80
CA GLY A 436 66.87 65.01 -22.98
C GLY A 436 66.68 63.51 -23.24
N VAL A 437 67.72 62.70 -23.08
CA VAL A 437 67.64 61.23 -23.21
C VAL A 437 66.75 60.64 -22.10
N VAL A 438 66.95 61.06 -20.85
CA VAL A 438 66.11 60.65 -19.72
C VAL A 438 64.66 61.08 -19.96
N SER A 439 64.39 62.33 -20.32
CA SER A 439 63.03 62.82 -20.60
C SER A 439 62.36 62.09 -21.77
N ASN A 440 63.11 61.63 -22.78
CA ASN A 440 62.57 60.86 -23.89
C ASN A 440 62.19 59.42 -23.45
N PHE A 441 62.90 58.85 -22.48
CA PHE A 441 62.59 57.54 -21.92
C PHE A 441 61.58 57.59 -20.76
N GLU A 442 61.39 58.73 -20.11
CA GLU A 442 60.46 58.90 -18.98
C GLU A 442 58.99 58.73 -19.41
N GLU A 443 58.62 59.15 -20.63
CA GLU A 443 57.32 58.83 -21.25
C GLU A 443 57.14 57.31 -21.46
N VAL A 444 58.17 56.64 -21.99
CA VAL A 444 58.16 55.19 -22.25
C VAL A 444 58.08 54.40 -20.94
N HIS A 445 58.86 54.80 -19.92
CA HIS A 445 58.84 54.19 -18.59
C HIS A 445 57.49 54.40 -17.90
N SER A 446 56.88 55.59 -18.03
CA SER A 446 55.55 55.87 -17.48
C SER A 446 54.46 55.01 -18.12
N GLY A 447 54.40 54.95 -19.46
CA GLY A 447 53.45 54.10 -20.17
C GLY A 447 53.66 52.59 -19.95
N LEU A 448 54.90 52.17 -19.65
CA LEU A 448 55.23 50.79 -19.27
C LEU A 448 54.83 50.48 -17.81
N GLY A 449 54.93 51.47 -16.92
CA GLY A 449 54.41 51.42 -15.56
C GLY A 449 52.88 51.35 -15.50
N GLU A 450 52.18 52.16 -16.30
CA GLU A 450 50.71 52.09 -16.44
C GLU A 450 50.26 50.71 -16.92
N LYS A 451 50.92 50.15 -17.95
CA LYS A 451 50.64 48.78 -18.42
C LYS A 451 50.85 47.73 -17.33
N HIS A 452 51.95 47.81 -16.57
CA HIS A 452 52.23 46.89 -15.47
C HIS A 452 51.17 46.97 -14.36
N ASN A 453 50.72 48.18 -14.00
CA ASN A 453 49.67 48.39 -13.01
C ASN A 453 48.31 47.85 -13.51
N ASN A 454 47.97 48.05 -14.78
CA ASN A 454 46.76 47.50 -15.39
C ASN A 454 46.79 45.96 -15.39
N LEU A 455 47.89 45.36 -15.83
CA LEU A 455 48.07 43.90 -15.81
C LEU A 455 47.94 43.32 -14.39
N GLN A 456 48.39 44.06 -13.37
CA GLN A 456 48.24 43.67 -11.96
C GLN A 456 46.78 43.75 -11.47
N LEU A 457 46.00 44.70 -11.97
CA LEU A 457 44.55 44.78 -11.72
C LEU A 457 43.80 43.63 -12.44
N ASP A 458 44.16 43.35 -13.70
CA ASP A 458 43.56 42.27 -14.48
C ASP A 458 43.87 40.88 -13.90
N LEU A 459 45.10 40.66 -13.40
CA LEU A 459 45.45 39.48 -12.62
C LEU A 459 44.62 39.34 -11.34
N HIS A 460 44.40 40.43 -10.59
CA HIS A 460 43.54 40.40 -9.39
C HIS A 460 42.06 40.14 -9.73
N GLN A 461 41.57 40.65 -10.86
CA GLN A 461 40.22 40.39 -11.37
C GLN A 461 40.07 38.92 -11.80
N LEU A 462 41.05 38.36 -12.50
CA LEU A 462 41.12 36.94 -12.85
C LEU A 462 41.11 36.03 -11.61
N ASP A 463 41.88 36.43 -10.59
CA ASP A 463 41.97 35.72 -9.31
C ASP A 463 40.65 35.79 -8.51
N LEU A 464 39.77 36.77 -8.80
CA LEU A 464 38.39 36.83 -8.30
C LEU A 464 37.44 35.94 -9.13
N GLU A 465 37.56 35.95 -10.47
CA GLU A 465 36.79 35.08 -11.38
C GLU A 465 37.02 33.58 -11.06
N TYR A 466 38.26 33.17 -10.79
CA TYR A 466 38.58 31.81 -10.37
C TYR A 466 37.93 31.41 -9.03
N LYS A 467 37.90 32.33 -8.05
CA LYS A 467 37.21 32.10 -6.76
C LYS A 467 35.69 32.01 -6.93
N LEU A 468 35.11 32.77 -7.86
CA LEU A 468 33.69 32.68 -8.20
C LEU A 468 33.34 31.35 -8.88
N LEU A 469 34.16 30.86 -9.82
CA LEU A 469 34.01 29.52 -10.42
C LEU A 469 34.11 28.41 -9.38
N GLY A 470 35.10 28.47 -8.48
CA GLY A 470 35.25 27.51 -7.38
C GLY A 470 34.05 27.48 -6.40
N ASN A 471 33.38 28.62 -6.21
CA ASN A 471 32.12 28.67 -5.44
C ASN A 471 30.92 28.19 -6.25
N ARG A 472 30.86 28.46 -7.56
CA ARG A 472 29.80 27.96 -8.44
C ARG A 472 29.82 26.43 -8.54
N LYS A 473 31.01 25.82 -8.58
CA LYS A 473 31.16 24.35 -8.53
C LYS A 473 30.56 23.78 -7.25
N LYS A 474 30.93 24.30 -6.07
CA LYS A 474 30.38 23.86 -4.78
C LYS A 474 28.85 23.94 -4.75
N GLN A 475 28.26 25.02 -5.26
CA GLN A 475 26.81 25.16 -5.36
C GLN A 475 26.18 24.05 -6.23
N ILE A 476 26.77 23.71 -7.39
CA ILE A 476 26.29 22.61 -8.23
C ILE A 476 26.40 21.27 -7.49
N ASP A 477 27.54 21.02 -6.83
CA ASP A 477 27.76 19.80 -6.05
C ASP A 477 26.77 19.70 -4.86
N ASP A 478 26.42 20.82 -4.22
CA ASP A 478 25.46 20.90 -3.10
C ASP A 478 24.00 20.77 -3.57
N ASP A 479 23.62 21.44 -4.67
CA ASP A 479 22.29 21.36 -5.30
C ASP A 479 21.99 19.91 -5.76
N HIS A 480 22.97 19.24 -6.37
CA HIS A 480 22.86 17.85 -6.81
C HIS A 480 22.66 16.90 -5.63
N ARG A 481 23.50 17.02 -4.58
CA ARG A 481 23.36 16.22 -3.34
C ARG A 481 22.03 16.44 -2.63
N GLN A 482 21.41 17.62 -2.75
CA GLN A 482 20.07 17.87 -2.21
C GLN A 482 18.98 17.08 -2.96
N GLU A 483 19.00 17.06 -4.30
CA GLU A 483 18.02 16.30 -5.08
C GLU A 483 18.29 14.77 -5.05
N GLU A 484 19.55 14.33 -4.94
CA GLU A 484 19.89 12.92 -4.63
C GLU A 484 19.24 12.45 -3.32
N ALA A 485 19.35 13.26 -2.26
CA ALA A 485 18.72 12.97 -0.97
C ALA A 485 17.19 12.97 -1.08
N ARG A 486 16.61 13.84 -1.92
CA ARG A 486 15.17 13.91 -2.16
C ARG A 486 14.65 12.68 -2.93
N GLY A 487 15.34 12.28 -4.00
CA GLY A 487 15.03 11.05 -4.75
C GLY A 487 15.18 9.79 -3.89
N SER A 488 16.25 9.71 -3.10
CA SER A 488 16.47 8.61 -2.14
C SER A 488 15.33 8.49 -1.12
N LYS A 489 14.84 9.62 -0.58
CA LYS A 489 13.70 9.64 0.34
C LYS A 489 12.38 9.24 -0.33
N MET A 490 12.17 9.64 -1.59
CA MET A 490 11.01 9.21 -2.38
C MET A 490 11.03 7.71 -2.65
N ARG A 491 12.20 7.12 -2.93
CA ARG A 491 12.38 5.67 -3.11
C ARG A 491 12.15 4.86 -1.83
N GLU A 492 12.56 5.36 -0.66
CA GLU A 492 12.27 4.71 0.62
C GLU A 492 10.77 4.75 0.97
N ILE A 493 10.09 5.88 0.70
CA ILE A 493 8.63 5.99 0.88
C ILE A 493 7.88 5.06 -0.10
N SER A 494 8.37 4.94 -1.34
CA SER A 494 7.89 3.94 -2.31
C SER A 494 8.00 2.52 -1.75
N ARG A 495 9.18 2.14 -1.25
CA ARG A 495 9.44 0.82 -0.67
C ARG A 495 8.51 0.52 0.51
N ILE A 496 8.40 1.43 1.48
CA ILE A 496 7.50 1.27 2.64
C ILE A 496 6.04 1.12 2.17
N SER A 497 5.61 1.89 1.17
CA SER A 497 4.26 1.78 0.60
C SER A 497 4.01 0.45 -0.09
N ALA A 498 5.01 -0.10 -0.79
CA ALA A 498 4.91 -1.41 -1.43
C ALA A 498 4.89 -2.55 -0.40
N ASP A 499 5.74 -2.50 0.63
CA ASP A 499 5.77 -3.47 1.72
C ASP A 499 4.42 -3.50 2.48
N GLU A 500 3.83 -2.32 2.74
CA GLU A 500 2.51 -2.18 3.38
C GLU A 500 1.36 -2.66 2.47
N ALA A 501 1.43 -2.40 1.16
CA ALA A 501 0.49 -2.94 0.19
C ALA A 501 0.50 -4.48 0.13
N ASN A 502 1.70 -5.08 0.12
CA ASN A 502 1.88 -6.53 0.15
C ASN A 502 1.30 -7.14 1.44
N MET A 503 1.55 -6.51 2.61
CA MET A 503 0.95 -6.94 3.88
C MET A 503 -0.59 -6.92 3.85
N HIS A 504 -1.21 -5.94 3.20
CA HIS A 504 -2.66 -5.93 2.99
C HIS A 504 -3.12 -7.04 2.03
N GLN A 505 -2.39 -7.29 0.94
CA GLN A 505 -2.70 -8.35 -0.02
C GLN A 505 -2.62 -9.75 0.60
N ASP A 506 -1.65 -10.01 1.47
CA ASP A 506 -1.55 -11.28 2.22
C ASP A 506 -2.76 -11.48 3.14
N VAL A 507 -3.18 -10.44 3.86
CA VAL A 507 -4.36 -10.47 4.75
C VAL A 507 -5.64 -10.75 3.95
N VAL A 508 -5.82 -10.12 2.79
CA VAL A 508 -6.92 -10.37 1.84
C VAL A 508 -6.97 -11.85 1.44
N MET A 509 -5.83 -12.43 1.03
CA MET A 509 -5.77 -13.82 0.56
C MET A 509 -6.14 -14.81 1.68
N LEU A 510 -5.67 -14.56 2.90
CA LEU A 510 -6.02 -15.36 4.08
C LEU A 510 -7.51 -15.25 4.41
N ARG A 511 -8.07 -14.03 4.43
CA ARG A 511 -9.50 -13.80 4.71
C ARG A 511 -10.40 -14.42 3.66
N LYS A 512 -10.08 -14.30 2.36
CA LYS A 512 -10.86 -14.96 1.28
C LYS A 512 -10.88 -16.49 1.43
N SER A 513 -9.77 -17.10 1.83
CA SER A 513 -9.72 -18.55 2.14
C SER A 513 -10.67 -18.91 3.30
N LEU A 514 -10.60 -18.16 4.41
CA LEU A 514 -11.42 -18.41 5.59
C LEU A 514 -12.92 -18.17 5.35
N VAL A 515 -13.30 -17.06 4.69
CA VAL A 515 -14.70 -16.76 4.34
C VAL A 515 -15.30 -17.85 3.46
N HIS A 516 -14.55 -18.39 2.50
CA HIS A 516 -15.02 -19.50 1.66
C HIS A 516 -15.31 -20.79 2.48
N LEU A 517 -14.50 -21.08 3.50
CA LEU A 517 -14.77 -22.20 4.42
C LEU A 517 -16.05 -21.98 5.25
N ILE A 518 -16.27 -20.75 5.74
CA ILE A 518 -17.48 -20.38 6.49
C ILE A 518 -18.74 -20.50 5.61
N GLN A 519 -18.70 -19.95 4.39
CA GLN A 519 -19.81 -20.05 3.44
C GLN A 519 -20.18 -21.51 3.18
N LYS A 520 -19.19 -22.37 2.88
CA LYS A 520 -19.42 -23.80 2.64
C LYS A 520 -20.04 -24.50 3.87
N PHE A 521 -19.57 -24.20 5.07
CA PHE A 521 -20.16 -24.74 6.30
C PHE A 521 -21.64 -24.32 6.44
N MET A 522 -21.97 -23.05 6.19
CA MET A 522 -23.34 -22.55 6.26
C MET A 522 -24.25 -23.22 5.23
N GLU A 523 -23.78 -23.41 4.00
CA GLU A 523 -24.50 -24.14 2.96
C GLU A 523 -24.80 -25.60 3.38
N ASP A 524 -23.82 -26.31 3.96
CA ASP A 524 -24.01 -27.68 4.47
C ASP A 524 -24.94 -27.75 5.70
N LYS A 525 -24.81 -26.81 6.66
CA LYS A 525 -25.71 -26.64 7.81
C LYS A 525 -27.16 -26.45 7.36
N MET A 526 -27.40 -25.50 6.44
CA MET A 526 -28.74 -25.18 5.92
C MET A 526 -29.32 -26.36 5.12
N ARG A 527 -28.50 -27.01 4.27
CA ARG A 527 -28.88 -28.20 3.52
C ARG A 527 -29.35 -29.32 4.45
N LEU A 528 -28.59 -29.62 5.51
CA LEU A 528 -28.94 -30.66 6.49
C LEU A 528 -30.21 -30.31 7.26
N SER A 529 -30.35 -29.07 7.74
CA SER A 529 -31.58 -28.58 8.41
C SER A 529 -32.82 -28.76 7.52
N LYS A 530 -32.72 -28.39 6.24
CA LYS A 530 -33.82 -28.54 5.26
C LYS A 530 -34.16 -30.01 4.98
N THR A 531 -33.15 -30.90 4.91
CA THR A 531 -33.36 -32.35 4.79
C THR A 531 -34.03 -32.94 6.04
N GLU A 532 -33.59 -32.56 7.24
CA GLU A 532 -34.22 -32.98 8.50
C GLU A 532 -35.69 -32.53 8.56
N GLN A 533 -35.97 -31.26 8.23
CA GLN A 533 -37.33 -30.73 8.24
C GLN A 533 -38.26 -31.44 7.23
N GLN A 534 -37.75 -31.83 6.06
CA GLN A 534 -38.54 -32.61 5.09
C GLN A 534 -38.79 -34.04 5.58
N LEU A 535 -37.76 -34.75 6.05
CA LEU A 535 -37.91 -36.13 6.53
C LEU A 535 -38.82 -36.21 7.76
N SER A 536 -38.80 -35.19 8.62
CA SER A 536 -39.74 -35.05 9.75
C SER A 536 -41.19 -34.92 9.27
N LYS A 537 -41.46 -34.15 8.19
CA LYS A 537 -42.79 -34.08 7.57
C LYS A 537 -43.19 -35.43 6.97
N ASP A 538 -42.29 -36.10 6.25
CA ASP A 538 -42.54 -37.41 5.64
C ASP A 538 -42.92 -38.47 6.71
N VAL A 539 -42.15 -38.56 7.79
CA VAL A 539 -42.41 -39.48 8.92
C VAL A 539 -43.77 -39.18 9.58
N ASN A 540 -44.10 -37.91 9.81
CA ASN A 540 -45.38 -37.54 10.42
C ASN A 540 -46.58 -37.85 9.50
N MET A 541 -46.45 -37.64 8.18
CA MET A 541 -47.49 -38.01 7.21
C MET A 541 -47.70 -39.53 7.13
N LEU A 542 -46.63 -40.32 7.18
CA LEU A 542 -46.72 -41.79 7.23
C LEU A 542 -47.38 -42.29 8.54
N ARG A 543 -47.00 -41.72 9.69
CA ARG A 543 -47.62 -42.00 11.00
C ARG A 543 -49.11 -41.66 11.04
N LEU A 544 -49.51 -40.56 10.40
CA LEU A 544 -50.93 -40.20 10.23
C LEU A 544 -51.67 -41.23 9.36
N GLY A 545 -51.05 -41.69 8.26
CA GLY A 545 -51.57 -42.76 7.42
C GLY A 545 -51.78 -44.08 8.17
N ILE A 546 -50.81 -44.49 9.00
CA ILE A 546 -50.91 -45.66 9.88
C ILE A 546 -52.09 -45.52 10.86
N SER A 547 -52.27 -44.34 11.45
CA SER A 547 -53.39 -44.07 12.38
C SER A 547 -54.75 -44.17 11.68
N ALA A 548 -54.88 -43.63 10.46
CA ALA A 548 -56.10 -43.75 9.66
C ALA A 548 -56.39 -45.21 9.26
N ALA A 549 -55.38 -45.96 8.80
CA ALA A 549 -55.53 -47.35 8.43
C ALA A 549 -55.88 -48.26 9.64
N ARG A 550 -55.35 -47.97 10.83
CA ARG A 550 -55.74 -48.66 12.08
C ARG A 550 -57.20 -48.36 12.47
N ALA A 551 -57.68 -47.14 12.26
CA ALA A 551 -59.10 -46.80 12.49
C ALA A 551 -60.02 -47.57 11.54
N SER A 552 -59.73 -47.60 10.23
CA SER A 552 -60.51 -48.40 9.27
C SER A 552 -60.44 -49.91 9.55
N LEU A 553 -59.30 -50.43 10.03
CA LEU A 553 -59.16 -51.81 10.47
C LEU A 553 -60.07 -52.13 11.67
N GLN A 554 -60.20 -51.20 12.62
CA GLN A 554 -61.10 -51.32 13.77
C GLN A 554 -62.58 -51.31 13.33
N GLU A 555 -62.97 -50.39 12.43
CA GLU A 555 -64.32 -50.33 11.87
C GLU A 555 -64.70 -51.64 11.15
N LEU A 556 -63.85 -52.12 10.23
CA LEU A 556 -64.07 -53.37 9.49
C LEU A 556 -64.11 -54.60 10.42
N SER A 557 -63.29 -54.62 11.47
CA SER A 557 -63.31 -55.69 12.48
C SER A 557 -64.63 -55.70 13.28
N SER A 558 -65.16 -54.53 13.62
CA SER A 558 -66.47 -54.42 14.28
C SER A 558 -67.62 -54.86 13.37
N SER A 559 -67.58 -54.48 12.09
CA SER A 559 -68.54 -54.91 11.06
C SER A 559 -68.51 -56.43 10.86
N LYS A 560 -67.30 -57.01 10.74
CA LYS A 560 -67.09 -58.46 10.67
C LYS A 560 -67.73 -59.18 11.87
N SER A 561 -67.51 -58.69 13.09
CA SER A 561 -68.10 -59.27 14.30
C SER A 561 -69.64 -59.23 14.26
N SER A 562 -70.25 -58.16 13.75
CA SER A 562 -71.70 -58.04 13.63
C SER A 562 -72.26 -59.04 12.61
N ILE A 563 -71.70 -59.10 11.40
CA ILE A 563 -72.17 -60.00 10.35
C ILE A 563 -71.92 -61.48 10.73
N GLN A 564 -70.84 -61.78 11.46
CA GLN A 564 -70.60 -63.12 12.00
C GLN A 564 -71.69 -63.50 13.02
N GLN A 565 -72.06 -62.60 13.92
CA GLN A 565 -73.16 -62.84 14.88
C GLN A 565 -74.51 -63.05 14.16
N GLU A 566 -74.79 -62.28 13.10
CA GLU A 566 -75.98 -62.49 12.25
C GLU A 566 -75.96 -63.86 11.56
N ALA A 567 -74.85 -64.25 10.92
CA ALA A 567 -74.70 -65.54 10.26
C ALA A 567 -74.85 -66.72 11.24
N GLU A 568 -74.29 -66.60 12.46
CA GLU A 568 -74.50 -67.58 13.54
C GLU A 568 -75.97 -67.62 14.00
N SER A 569 -76.67 -66.50 14.05
CA SER A 569 -78.11 -66.45 14.37
C SER A 569 -78.97 -67.14 13.29
N PHE A 570 -78.68 -66.92 12.01
CA PHE A 570 -79.36 -67.60 10.90
C PHE A 570 -79.09 -69.11 10.94
N LYS A 571 -77.84 -69.52 11.20
CA LYS A 571 -77.44 -70.92 11.38
C LYS A 571 -78.18 -71.60 12.54
N GLN A 572 -78.34 -70.93 13.69
CA GLN A 572 -79.14 -71.43 14.81
C GLN A 572 -80.63 -71.58 14.45
N ARG A 573 -81.20 -70.59 13.75
CA ARG A 573 -82.61 -70.63 13.32
C ARG A 573 -82.87 -71.71 12.26
N LEU A 574 -81.97 -71.88 11.29
CA LEU A 574 -82.00 -72.98 10.31
C LEU A 574 -81.98 -74.35 11.01
N PHE A 575 -81.08 -74.56 11.97
CA PHE A 575 -81.00 -75.81 12.74
C PHE A 575 -82.27 -76.12 13.56
N PHE A 576 -83.00 -75.10 14.02
CA PHE A 576 -84.33 -75.29 14.61
C PHE A 576 -85.36 -75.74 13.55
N ILE A 577 -85.39 -75.08 12.39
CA ILE A 577 -86.37 -75.38 11.33
C ILE A 577 -86.14 -76.78 10.73
N ASP A 578 -84.90 -77.17 10.47
CA ASP A 578 -84.55 -78.48 9.91
C ASP A 578 -84.84 -79.65 10.88
N LYS A 579 -85.02 -79.38 12.18
CA LYS A 579 -85.61 -80.33 13.13
C LYS A 579 -87.13 -80.31 13.11
N ARG A 580 -87.74 -79.11 13.16
CA ARG A 580 -89.20 -78.97 13.32
C ARG A 580 -90.00 -79.36 12.07
N VAL A 581 -89.45 -79.20 10.87
CA VAL A 581 -90.14 -79.58 9.62
C VAL A 581 -90.38 -81.11 9.51
N PRO A 582 -89.39 -81.99 9.75
CA PRO A 582 -89.62 -83.43 9.86
C PRO A 582 -90.64 -83.86 10.94
N GLU A 583 -90.64 -83.19 12.10
CA GLU A 583 -91.63 -83.43 13.16
C GLU A 583 -93.05 -83.09 12.68
N LEU A 584 -93.26 -81.89 12.12
CA LEU A 584 -94.53 -81.48 11.53
C LEU A 584 -94.97 -82.41 10.40
N GLU A 585 -94.05 -82.95 9.60
CA GLU A 585 -94.38 -83.98 8.62
C GLU A 585 -94.87 -85.29 9.24
N ALA A 586 -94.31 -85.71 10.38
CA ALA A 586 -94.76 -86.89 11.10
C ALA A 586 -96.13 -86.64 11.76
N GLU A 587 -96.32 -85.50 12.44
CA GLU A 587 -97.58 -85.06 13.03
C GLU A 587 -98.70 -84.99 11.97
N LYS A 588 -98.41 -84.41 10.80
CA LYS A 588 -99.30 -84.38 9.62
C LYS A 588 -99.68 -85.77 9.13
N LYS A 589 -98.72 -86.70 9.05
CA LYS A 589 -98.98 -88.10 8.66
C LYS A 589 -99.92 -88.78 9.67
N VAL A 590 -99.68 -88.61 10.97
CA VAL A 590 -100.56 -89.11 12.04
C VAL A 590 -101.96 -88.50 11.92
N ALA A 591 -102.10 -87.18 11.88
CA ALA A 591 -103.39 -86.48 11.77
C ALA A 591 -104.20 -86.88 10.53
N ALA A 592 -103.51 -87.15 9.40
CA ALA A 592 -104.14 -87.68 8.19
C ALA A 592 -104.62 -89.13 8.36
N THR A 593 -103.84 -90.01 8.99
CA THR A 593 -104.26 -91.40 9.27
C THR A 593 -105.44 -91.47 10.25
N THR A 594 -105.52 -90.57 11.23
CA THR A 594 -106.69 -90.42 12.12
C THR A 594 -107.85 -89.65 11.47
N ARG A 595 -107.80 -89.38 10.15
CA ARG A 595 -108.82 -88.68 9.35
C ARG A 595 -109.13 -87.25 9.82
N ASN A 596 -108.26 -86.62 10.61
CA ASN A 596 -108.40 -85.21 11.00
C ASN A 596 -107.80 -84.29 9.91
N PHE A 597 -108.49 -84.22 8.77
CA PHE A 597 -108.01 -83.49 7.60
C PHE A 597 -107.84 -81.98 7.83
N LYS A 598 -108.58 -81.38 8.76
CA LYS A 598 -108.42 -79.95 9.12
C LYS A 598 -107.06 -79.72 9.79
N GLU A 599 -106.70 -80.57 10.75
CA GLU A 599 -105.43 -80.45 11.45
C GLU A 599 -104.25 -80.85 10.56
N ALA A 600 -104.39 -81.90 9.75
CA ALA A 600 -103.39 -82.26 8.74
C ALA A 600 -103.14 -81.13 7.72
N ALA A 601 -104.17 -80.34 7.38
CA ALA A 601 -104.04 -79.14 6.55
C ALA A 601 -103.34 -77.98 7.29
N ARG A 602 -103.70 -77.73 8.57
CA ARG A 602 -103.05 -76.72 9.42
C ARG A 602 -101.54 -76.97 9.55
N ILE A 603 -101.17 -78.20 9.90
CA ILE A 603 -99.78 -78.64 10.03
C ILE A 603 -99.06 -78.59 8.68
N ALA A 604 -99.73 -78.91 7.57
CA ALA A 604 -99.16 -78.76 6.23
C ALA A 604 -98.91 -77.29 5.84
N THR A 605 -99.76 -76.35 6.25
CA THR A 605 -99.48 -74.91 6.05
C THR A 605 -98.34 -74.41 6.94
N GLU A 606 -98.26 -74.85 8.20
CA GLU A 606 -97.18 -74.51 9.14
C GLU A 606 -95.82 -75.00 8.61
N SER A 607 -95.75 -76.28 8.22
CA SER A 607 -94.60 -76.89 7.54
C SER A 607 -94.20 -76.15 6.27
N LYS A 608 -95.17 -75.75 5.41
CA LYS A 608 -94.87 -74.98 4.19
C LYS A 608 -94.29 -73.60 4.50
N THR A 609 -94.84 -72.90 5.50
CA THR A 609 -94.34 -71.58 5.92
C THR A 609 -92.91 -71.67 6.44
N LEU A 610 -92.60 -72.66 7.30
CA LEU A 610 -91.24 -72.89 7.78
C LEU A 610 -90.27 -73.30 6.66
N CYS A 611 -90.72 -74.06 5.65
CA CYS A 611 -89.90 -74.35 4.47
C CYS A 611 -89.57 -73.10 3.63
N VAL A 612 -90.47 -72.12 3.56
CA VAL A 612 -90.20 -70.82 2.91
C VAL A 612 -89.27 -69.95 3.77
N GLU A 613 -89.47 -69.95 5.10
CA GLU A 613 -88.59 -69.26 6.04
C GLU A 613 -87.15 -69.80 5.95
N ARG A 614 -86.99 -71.13 5.90
CA ARG A 614 -85.68 -71.79 5.74
C ARG A 614 -84.96 -71.34 4.48
N GLU A 615 -85.64 -71.26 3.34
CA GLU A 615 -85.00 -70.87 2.09
C GLU A 615 -84.60 -69.39 2.09
N GLY A 616 -85.46 -68.51 2.64
CA GLY A 616 -85.11 -67.11 2.87
C GLY A 616 -83.95 -66.91 3.85
N LEU A 617 -83.82 -67.77 4.87
CA LEU A 617 -82.69 -67.78 5.80
C LEU A 617 -81.41 -68.36 5.19
N ARG A 618 -81.51 -69.37 4.31
CA ARG A 618 -80.37 -69.90 3.54
C ARG A 618 -79.75 -68.80 2.70
N ILE A 619 -80.56 -68.10 1.90
CA ILE A 619 -80.10 -67.00 1.03
C ILE A 619 -79.41 -65.90 1.86
N LYS A 620 -79.98 -65.52 3.02
CA LYS A 620 -79.36 -64.54 3.94
C LYS A 620 -78.05 -65.02 4.58
N MET A 621 -77.94 -66.31 4.90
CA MET A 621 -76.72 -66.90 5.44
C MET A 621 -75.62 -66.96 4.37
N GLU A 622 -75.96 -67.26 3.12
CA GLU A 622 -75.05 -67.27 1.97
C GLU A 622 -74.56 -65.83 1.65
N ASP A 623 -75.47 -64.85 1.63
CA ASP A 623 -75.14 -63.42 1.49
C ASP A 623 -74.21 -62.91 2.62
N ALA A 624 -74.56 -63.17 3.89
CA ALA A 624 -73.71 -62.82 5.03
C ALA A 624 -72.33 -63.50 4.97
N THR A 625 -72.24 -64.72 4.43
CA THR A 625 -70.95 -65.43 4.25
C THR A 625 -70.09 -64.77 3.17
N LEU A 626 -70.67 -64.33 2.05
CA LEU A 626 -69.96 -63.58 1.01
C LEU A 626 -69.50 -62.21 1.50
N GLN A 627 -70.31 -61.52 2.31
CA GLN A 627 -69.95 -60.25 2.94
C GLN A 627 -68.80 -60.44 3.95
N LEU A 628 -68.82 -61.51 4.75
CA LEU A 628 -67.70 -61.87 5.64
C LEU A 628 -66.40 -62.13 4.87
N GLN A 629 -66.43 -62.92 3.80
CA GLN A 629 -65.24 -63.13 2.97
C GLN A 629 -64.70 -61.82 2.39
N THR A 630 -65.59 -60.94 1.90
CA THR A 630 -65.22 -59.62 1.37
C THR A 630 -64.56 -58.74 2.43
N LEU A 631 -65.06 -58.76 3.67
CA LEU A 631 -64.43 -58.04 4.79
C LEU A 631 -63.09 -58.65 5.21
N GLU A 632 -62.95 -59.98 5.16
CA GLU A 632 -61.67 -60.65 5.44
C GLU A 632 -60.60 -60.29 4.40
N GLU A 633 -60.95 -60.25 3.12
CA GLU A 633 -60.04 -59.81 2.04
C GLU A 633 -59.62 -58.33 2.21
N GLN A 634 -60.54 -57.45 2.60
CA GLN A 634 -60.25 -56.05 2.91
C GLN A 634 -59.35 -55.88 4.15
N ILE A 635 -59.63 -56.62 5.22
CA ILE A 635 -58.82 -56.63 6.45
C ILE A 635 -57.38 -57.09 6.14
N CYS A 636 -57.20 -58.18 5.40
CA CYS A 636 -55.89 -58.66 4.98
C CYS A 636 -55.14 -57.62 4.14
N SER A 637 -55.84 -56.94 3.21
CA SER A 637 -55.26 -55.87 2.39
C SER A 637 -54.74 -54.69 3.23
N ILE A 638 -55.52 -54.26 4.24
CA ILE A 638 -55.14 -53.16 5.14
C ILE A 638 -54.00 -53.55 6.07
N VAL A 639 -53.97 -54.77 6.61
CA VAL A 639 -52.87 -55.26 7.45
C VAL A 639 -51.55 -55.31 6.66
N ASN A 640 -51.56 -55.83 5.43
CA ASN A 640 -50.38 -55.81 4.56
C ASN A 640 -49.91 -54.38 4.23
N GLY A 641 -50.85 -53.43 4.08
CA GLY A 641 -50.56 -52.01 3.90
C GLY A 641 -49.97 -51.34 5.14
N LEU A 642 -50.41 -51.74 6.34
CA LEU A 642 -49.85 -51.30 7.62
C LEU A 642 -48.40 -51.79 7.79
N GLU A 643 -48.13 -53.08 7.63
CA GLU A 643 -46.76 -53.63 7.71
C GLU A 643 -45.80 -52.93 6.73
N HIS A 644 -46.27 -52.64 5.51
CA HIS A 644 -45.48 -51.91 4.51
C HIS A 644 -45.24 -50.44 4.88
N THR A 645 -46.24 -49.73 5.41
CA THR A 645 -46.08 -48.31 5.80
C THR A 645 -45.28 -48.15 7.09
N GLU A 646 -45.41 -49.06 8.06
CA GLU A 646 -44.55 -49.15 9.24
C GLU A 646 -43.09 -49.42 8.84
N SER A 647 -42.85 -50.29 7.85
CA SER A 647 -41.51 -50.50 7.28
C SER A 647 -40.94 -49.24 6.61
N GLN A 648 -41.76 -48.44 5.92
CA GLN A 648 -41.33 -47.15 5.36
C GLN A 648 -41.02 -46.12 6.47
N VAL A 649 -41.80 -46.07 7.54
CA VAL A 649 -41.54 -45.21 8.71
C VAL A 649 -40.17 -45.52 9.29
N LEU A 650 -39.84 -46.80 9.54
CA LEU A 650 -38.54 -47.18 10.10
C LEU A 650 -37.35 -46.77 9.22
N MET A 651 -37.48 -46.85 7.89
CA MET A 651 -36.43 -46.35 6.99
C MET A 651 -36.34 -44.82 7.02
N LYS A 652 -37.47 -44.11 6.99
CA LYS A 652 -37.50 -42.63 7.01
C LYS A 652 -37.04 -42.06 8.36
N GLU A 653 -37.32 -42.73 9.46
CA GLU A 653 -36.79 -42.39 10.78
C GLU A 653 -35.27 -42.61 10.87
N LYS A 654 -34.71 -43.63 10.20
CA LYS A 654 -33.26 -43.79 10.10
C LYS A 654 -32.62 -42.70 9.22
N GLU A 655 -33.22 -42.34 8.09
CA GLU A 655 -32.76 -41.19 7.28
C GLU A 655 -32.79 -39.88 8.07
N LEU A 656 -33.90 -39.64 8.80
CA LEU A 656 -34.09 -38.47 9.67
C LEU A 656 -33.05 -38.42 10.79
N GLY A 657 -32.83 -39.56 11.46
CA GLY A 657 -31.81 -39.70 12.51
C GLY A 657 -30.40 -39.42 12.01
N MET A 658 -30.08 -39.79 10.76
CA MET A 658 -28.77 -39.52 10.15
C MET A 658 -28.60 -38.03 9.85
N ALA A 659 -29.58 -37.39 9.21
CA ALA A 659 -29.54 -35.97 8.88
C ALA A 659 -29.44 -35.10 10.15
N ARG A 660 -30.21 -35.43 11.19
CA ARG A 660 -30.16 -34.78 12.51
C ARG A 660 -28.81 -35.01 13.19
N LEU A 661 -28.25 -36.22 13.17
CA LEU A 661 -26.94 -36.52 13.73
C LEU A 661 -25.83 -35.70 13.05
N GLN A 662 -25.82 -35.65 11.71
CA GLN A 662 -24.88 -34.82 10.94
C GLN A 662 -25.01 -33.32 11.30
N ARG A 663 -26.23 -32.80 11.38
CA ARG A 663 -26.51 -31.41 11.78
C ARG A 663 -26.02 -31.11 13.21
N LEU A 664 -26.28 -32.01 14.16
CA LEU A 664 -25.87 -31.85 15.57
C LEU A 664 -24.35 -31.88 15.74
N THR A 665 -23.64 -32.71 14.98
CA THR A 665 -22.16 -32.70 14.95
C THR A 665 -21.64 -31.33 14.51
N LEU A 666 -22.14 -30.79 13.39
CA LEU A 666 -21.74 -29.45 12.92
C LEU A 666 -22.09 -28.34 13.92
N ILE A 667 -23.22 -28.43 14.63
CA ILE A 667 -23.59 -27.47 15.69
C ILE A 667 -22.62 -27.57 16.87
N ALA A 668 -22.26 -28.78 17.30
CA ALA A 668 -21.31 -28.99 18.39
C ALA A 668 -19.90 -28.51 18.05
N GLU A 669 -19.44 -28.76 16.82
CA GLU A 669 -18.15 -28.30 16.30
C GLU A 669 -18.11 -26.77 16.17
N ALA A 670 -19.16 -26.16 15.61
CA ALA A 670 -19.27 -24.71 15.52
C ALA A 670 -19.34 -24.04 16.90
N ALA A 671 -20.16 -24.54 17.83
CA ALA A 671 -20.22 -24.00 19.20
C ALA A 671 -18.88 -24.17 19.94
N THR A 672 -18.16 -25.27 19.70
CA THR A 672 -16.80 -25.48 20.24
C THR A 672 -15.78 -24.49 19.66
N ALA A 673 -15.86 -24.19 18.37
CA ALA A 673 -14.97 -23.24 17.70
C ALA A 673 -15.30 -21.77 18.06
N GLU A 674 -16.57 -21.37 18.07
CA GLU A 674 -17.03 -20.07 18.57
C GLU A 674 -16.64 -19.88 20.05
N ARG A 675 -16.64 -20.96 20.87
CA ARG A 675 -16.13 -20.91 22.25
C ARG A 675 -14.65 -20.57 22.31
N TYR A 676 -13.82 -21.13 21.43
CA TYR A 676 -12.41 -20.74 21.36
C TYR A 676 -12.25 -19.28 20.94
N ALA A 677 -13.08 -18.79 20.01
CA ALA A 677 -13.10 -17.37 19.64
C ALA A 677 -13.52 -16.46 20.80
N ALA A 678 -14.56 -16.82 21.54
CA ALA A 678 -15.01 -16.09 22.72
C ALA A 678 -13.92 -16.01 23.79
N LEU A 679 -13.19 -17.10 24.04
CA LEU A 679 -12.05 -17.11 24.96
C LEU A 679 -10.88 -16.22 24.48
N GLU A 680 -10.52 -16.29 23.20
CA GLU A 680 -9.45 -15.47 22.60
C GLU A 680 -9.80 -13.96 22.62
N LEU A 681 -11.09 -13.63 22.50
CA LEU A 681 -11.63 -12.26 22.58
C LEU A 681 -11.98 -11.83 24.03
N GLY A 682 -11.75 -12.69 25.03
CA GLY A 682 -11.98 -12.39 26.46
C GLY A 682 -13.43 -12.46 26.96
N ASP A 683 -14.36 -12.95 26.14
CA ASP A 683 -15.78 -13.09 26.44
C ASP A 683 -16.09 -14.45 27.12
N VAL A 684 -15.72 -14.54 28.41
CA VAL A 684 -15.82 -15.79 29.18
C VAL A 684 -17.28 -16.22 29.42
N GLU A 685 -18.21 -15.26 29.56
CA GLU A 685 -19.64 -15.58 29.75
C GLU A 685 -20.23 -16.24 28.48
N GLU A 686 -19.94 -15.68 27.29
CA GLU A 686 -20.34 -16.31 26.03
C GLU A 686 -19.66 -17.69 25.86
N ALA A 687 -18.38 -17.82 26.18
CA ALA A 687 -17.63 -19.08 26.10
C ALA A 687 -18.22 -20.22 26.96
N ASP A 688 -18.73 -19.91 28.16
CA ASP A 688 -19.39 -20.89 29.03
C ASP A 688 -20.79 -21.26 28.51
N THR A 689 -21.54 -20.32 27.91
CA THR A 689 -22.82 -20.67 27.26
C THR A 689 -22.62 -21.54 26.01
N LEU A 690 -21.58 -21.26 25.22
CA LEU A 690 -21.21 -22.05 24.05
C LEU A 690 -20.70 -23.44 24.42
N LEU A 691 -20.04 -23.61 25.57
CA LEU A 691 -19.71 -24.94 26.11
C LEU A 691 -20.99 -25.76 26.37
N ALA A 692 -21.97 -25.16 27.06
CA ALA A 692 -23.24 -25.83 27.33
C ALA A 692 -24.04 -26.14 26.05
N GLU A 693 -23.97 -25.28 25.03
CA GLU A 693 -24.58 -25.51 23.71
C GLU A 693 -23.89 -26.66 22.95
N ALA A 694 -22.54 -26.71 22.97
CA ALA A 694 -21.75 -27.79 22.37
C ALA A 694 -21.99 -29.14 23.08
N ASP A 695 -21.96 -29.19 24.42
CA ASP A 695 -22.20 -30.41 25.20
C ASP A 695 -23.65 -30.90 25.06
N ALA A 696 -24.63 -30.00 24.90
CA ALA A 696 -26.01 -30.39 24.62
C ALA A 696 -26.15 -31.03 23.23
N ALA A 697 -25.59 -30.41 22.19
CA ALA A 697 -25.64 -30.94 20.82
C ALA A 697 -24.88 -32.27 20.69
N ALA A 698 -23.66 -32.35 21.21
CA ALA A 698 -22.87 -33.59 21.24
C ALA A 698 -23.53 -34.67 22.12
N GLY A 699 -24.17 -34.27 23.22
CA GLY A 699 -24.93 -35.16 24.10
C GLY A 699 -26.23 -35.68 23.47
N GLU A 700 -26.82 -34.99 22.50
CA GLU A 700 -27.94 -35.50 21.69
C GLU A 700 -27.45 -36.39 20.54
N ALA A 701 -26.41 -35.97 19.81
CA ALA A 701 -25.75 -36.77 18.76
C ALA A 701 -25.38 -38.17 19.27
N ARG A 702 -24.75 -38.24 20.46
CA ARG A 702 -24.34 -39.49 21.12
C ARG A 702 -25.51 -40.41 21.52
N LYS A 703 -26.75 -39.91 21.60
CA LYS A 703 -27.97 -40.73 21.82
C LYS A 703 -28.51 -41.31 20.51
N LEU A 704 -28.40 -40.57 19.40
CA LEU A 704 -28.88 -41.01 18.08
C LEU A 704 -28.00 -42.11 17.47
N GLN A 705 -26.68 -42.04 17.68
CA GLN A 705 -25.71 -43.00 17.14
C GLN A 705 -26.05 -44.48 17.48
N PRO A 706 -26.23 -44.88 18.76
CA PRO A 706 -26.62 -46.26 19.09
C PRO A 706 -28.05 -46.60 18.70
N LEU A 707 -28.98 -45.63 18.70
CA LEU A 707 -30.41 -45.85 18.45
C LEU A 707 -30.68 -46.43 17.04
N TYR A 708 -29.92 -45.99 16.04
CA TYR A 708 -30.04 -46.45 14.64
C TYR A 708 -28.82 -47.25 14.15
N SER A 709 -27.86 -47.52 15.04
CA SER A 709 -26.58 -48.18 14.75
C SER A 709 -25.80 -47.51 13.61
N PHE A 710 -25.60 -46.19 13.70
CA PHE A 710 -24.75 -45.44 12.77
C PHE A 710 -23.26 -45.66 13.11
N LYS A 711 -22.45 -45.88 12.08
CA LYS A 711 -20.99 -45.97 12.19
C LYS A 711 -20.34 -44.64 11.82
N ASP A 712 -19.10 -44.45 12.28
CA ASP A 712 -18.25 -43.31 11.89
C ASP A 712 -17.97 -43.27 10.36
N GLU A 713 -18.11 -44.41 9.67
CA GLU A 713 -18.06 -44.54 8.20
C GLU A 713 -19.27 -43.90 7.49
N ASP A 714 -20.44 -43.83 8.14
CA ASP A 714 -21.70 -43.37 7.54
C ASP A 714 -21.82 -41.83 7.45
N PHE A 715 -20.97 -41.08 8.17
CA PHE A 715 -21.10 -39.63 8.34
C PHE A 715 -20.78 -38.82 7.06
N GLY A 716 -20.10 -39.41 6.08
CA GLY A 716 -19.82 -38.77 4.79
C GLY A 716 -18.83 -37.60 4.86
N SER A 717 -18.81 -36.76 3.81
CA SER A 717 -17.87 -35.65 3.66
C SER A 717 -18.29 -34.38 4.41
N LEU A 718 -18.54 -34.49 5.73
CA LEU A 718 -18.79 -33.32 6.58
C LEU A 718 -17.58 -32.37 6.57
N PRO A 719 -17.79 -31.04 6.59
CA PRO A 719 -16.73 -30.08 6.90
C PRO A 719 -16.14 -30.36 8.29
N LYS A 720 -14.90 -30.86 8.34
CA LYS A 720 -14.22 -31.27 9.60
C LYS A 720 -13.93 -30.11 10.58
N HIS A 721 -14.02 -28.87 10.12
CA HIS A 721 -13.58 -27.68 10.86
C HIS A 721 -14.52 -26.51 10.58
N PHE A 722 -14.89 -25.80 11.64
CA PHE A 722 -15.58 -24.51 11.59
C PHE A 722 -14.58 -23.37 11.79
N VAL A 723 -14.82 -22.23 11.15
CA VAL A 723 -14.04 -21.00 11.34
C VAL A 723 -14.93 -19.92 11.95
N PRO A 724 -14.64 -19.43 13.16
CA PRO A 724 -15.38 -18.33 13.77
C PRO A 724 -15.29 -17.03 12.97
N MET A 725 -16.44 -16.48 12.58
CA MET A 725 -16.54 -15.19 11.88
C MET A 725 -15.84 -14.07 12.65
N GLU A 726 -15.90 -14.11 13.98
CA GLU A 726 -15.30 -13.11 14.88
C GLU A 726 -13.78 -13.19 14.97
N LEU A 727 -13.18 -14.32 14.59
CA LEU A 727 -11.72 -14.42 14.43
C LEU A 727 -11.31 -13.92 13.04
N VAL A 728 -12.08 -14.21 11.99
CA VAL A 728 -11.80 -13.66 10.66
C VAL A 728 -11.84 -12.14 10.69
N SER A 729 -12.84 -11.53 11.34
CA SER A 729 -12.96 -10.06 11.44
C SER A 729 -11.79 -9.41 12.19
N ASN A 730 -11.49 -9.88 13.40
CA ASN A 730 -10.63 -9.18 14.36
C ASN A 730 -9.13 -9.52 14.27
N LEU A 731 -8.74 -10.69 13.78
CA LEU A 731 -7.33 -11.11 13.79
C LEU A 731 -6.46 -10.37 12.76
N GLY A 732 -5.18 -10.17 13.12
CA GLY A 732 -4.15 -9.63 12.24
C GLY A 732 -3.49 -10.71 11.38
N GLY A 733 -2.78 -10.33 10.31
CA GLY A 733 -2.27 -11.24 9.28
C GLY A 733 -1.48 -12.46 9.77
N LYS A 734 -0.67 -12.33 10.84
CA LYS A 734 0.05 -13.48 11.43
C LYS A 734 -0.90 -14.50 12.07
N GLN A 735 -1.85 -14.02 12.87
CA GLN A 735 -2.85 -14.85 13.53
C GLN A 735 -3.83 -15.45 12.51
N LEU A 736 -4.16 -14.72 11.43
CA LEU A 736 -4.93 -15.25 10.30
C LEU A 736 -4.17 -16.37 9.56
N ALA A 737 -2.84 -16.24 9.39
CA ALA A 737 -2.01 -17.30 8.81
C ALA A 737 -1.94 -18.54 9.72
N GLU A 738 -1.83 -18.35 11.03
CA GLU A 738 -1.90 -19.42 12.03
C GLU A 738 -3.28 -20.11 12.04
N LEU A 739 -4.36 -19.34 11.95
CA LEU A 739 -5.73 -19.86 11.83
C LEU A 739 -5.92 -20.68 10.55
N VAL A 740 -5.53 -20.15 9.38
CA VAL A 740 -5.53 -20.89 8.09
C VAL A 740 -4.70 -22.17 8.20
N ALA A 741 -3.48 -22.09 8.76
CA ALA A 741 -2.63 -23.26 8.96
C ALA A 741 -3.29 -24.31 9.86
N SER A 742 -3.97 -23.91 10.93
CA SER A 742 -4.70 -24.85 11.80
C SER A 742 -5.83 -25.58 11.06
N THR A 743 -6.59 -24.88 10.21
CA THR A 743 -7.70 -25.48 9.43
C THR A 743 -7.21 -26.44 8.34
N HIS A 744 -6.02 -26.21 7.77
CA HIS A 744 -5.42 -27.08 6.75
C HIS A 744 -4.55 -28.22 7.33
N ALA A 745 -3.98 -28.05 8.53
CA ALA A 745 -3.18 -29.09 9.18
C ALA A 745 -4.02 -30.27 9.70
N ALA A 746 -5.34 -30.08 9.82
CA ALA A 746 -6.29 -31.08 10.31
C ALA A 746 -7.34 -31.53 9.25
N SER A 747 -7.32 -30.93 8.04
CA SER A 747 -8.21 -31.31 6.92
C SER A 747 -7.78 -32.59 6.22
#